data_AF-A0A945VBC8-F1
#
_entry.id   AF-A0A945VBC8-F1
#
_cell.length_a   1.000
_cell.length_b   1.000
_cell.length_c   1.000
_cell.angle_alpha   90.00
_cell.angle_beta   90.00
_cell.angle_gamma   90.00
#
_symmetry.space_group_name_H-M   'P 1'
#
loop_
_entity.id
_entity.type
_entity.pdbx_description
1 polymer ?
#
loop_
_entity_poly.entity_id
_entity_poly.type
_entity_poly.pdbx_seq_one_letter_code
_entity_poly.pdbx_strand_id
1 'polypeptide(L)'
;FDVKRDAVIIISAPGNSMDLEKQNTTTPLTVNLNRSSIKTIEKFALPDPLSDPVLDLRIKSQTADSYFVKAGDYIQVIDVDGRQCTDFQCFSARKLDKGIEHALDVTTTRSIQGHNYPMPGLHGKYYDQDFLPLLEVVQDTCGRHDAFALACASKYYDDIGYPGHINCSDNFNMALNKHGVKDRAGWMAINFFFNTGIDDHGVMYSDEPWSRPGDYVLLRALTDLVCVSSACPDDTSPANGWNPTDIHIRTYDGKEKFQRAVATRVTPNSEPKMTKQTGFHDSFSKHTRNFIEYNGYWLANCFAASGPVDEYMACRNECVVLDLSPLRKFEITGPDSEALCQYIFTRNMKTLGDGHVVYTAMCYEHGGMIDDGTVFRLGRDNFRWIGGSDYGGEWMREQAEKLGLNVLIRSSTDMQHNIAVQGPNSRDLMKNIIWTAPHQPQLEDLAWFRFTPARIGDEHGVPIVVSRTGYTGELGYEIFCHPKHCTEVFDAVWKEGQKYGIKPMGLEALDMVRIEAGLIFADYDFSDQTDPFEAGIGFTVPLKSKLDDFIGRDALIRRKETPSKKLVGLDIDAAVCVDHGDPIFIGRAQVGEITSSMRSPILKKNIALARIDVTHTDLGTELEIGKLDGHQKRLSAKIVPFAHYDPKKERPRS
;
A
#
# COMPACT_ATOMS: atom_id res chain seq x y z
N PHE A 1 -47.45 3.85 23.72
CA PHE A 1 -46.76 3.89 25.03
C PHE A 1 -45.37 4.44 24.78
N ASP A 2 -44.84 5.27 25.69
CA ASP A 2 -43.50 5.83 25.53
C ASP A 2 -42.47 4.88 26.13
N VAL A 3 -41.56 4.41 25.29
CA VAL A 3 -40.48 3.51 25.68
C VAL A 3 -39.24 4.34 26.00
N LYS A 4 -38.83 4.36 27.28
CA LYS A 4 -37.69 5.16 27.77
C LYS A 4 -36.39 4.35 27.99
N ARG A 5 -36.41 3.05 27.68
CA ARG A 5 -35.31 2.08 27.82
C ARG A 5 -35.56 0.92 26.88
N ASP A 6 -34.55 0.10 26.61
CA ASP A 6 -34.71 -1.06 25.74
C ASP A 6 -35.88 -1.96 26.19
N ALA A 7 -36.75 -2.25 25.24
CA ALA A 7 -37.95 -3.04 25.48
C ALA A 7 -38.31 -3.83 24.21
N VAL A 8 -38.84 -5.03 24.41
CA VAL A 8 -39.48 -5.83 23.37
C VAL A 8 -40.98 -5.58 23.44
N ILE A 9 -41.56 -5.18 22.31
CA ILE A 9 -43.00 -4.95 22.18
C ILE A 9 -43.58 -6.16 21.45
N ILE A 10 -44.45 -6.91 22.12
CA ILE A 10 -45.20 -7.99 21.50
C ILE A 10 -46.61 -7.46 21.21
N ILE A 11 -46.96 -7.38 19.93
CA ILE A 11 -48.30 -7.01 19.47
C ILE A 11 -48.96 -8.29 18.96
N SER A 12 -50.07 -8.69 19.57
CA SER A 12 -50.82 -9.88 19.17
C SER A 12 -52.29 -9.53 19.05
N ALA A 13 -52.92 -9.98 17.96
CA ALA A 13 -54.37 -10.01 17.80
C ALA A 13 -54.82 -11.48 17.76
N PRO A 14 -55.01 -12.12 18.93
CA PRO A 14 -55.45 -13.50 18.98
C PRO A 14 -56.87 -13.60 18.40
N GLY A 15 -57.00 -14.33 17.29
CA GLY A 15 -58.28 -14.69 16.69
C GLY A 15 -58.79 -16.05 17.18
N ASN A 16 -60.09 -16.31 16.98
CA ASN A 16 -60.63 -17.67 17.07
C ASN A 16 -60.09 -18.52 15.91
N SER A 17 -60.14 -19.86 16.03
CA SER A 17 -59.82 -20.77 14.93
C SER A 17 -60.63 -20.42 13.68
N MET A 18 -59.96 -20.42 12.51
CA MET A 18 -60.56 -20.10 11.22
C MET A 18 -61.77 -21.00 10.93
N ASP A 19 -62.89 -20.40 10.53
CA ASP A 19 -64.07 -21.13 10.05
C ASP A 19 -63.88 -21.37 8.55
N LEU A 20 -63.68 -22.64 8.18
CA LEU A 20 -63.23 -23.06 6.86
C LEU A 20 -64.27 -22.77 5.75
N GLU A 21 -65.56 -22.71 6.12
CA GLU A 21 -66.64 -22.37 5.18
C GLU A 21 -66.81 -20.86 5.02
N LYS A 22 -66.47 -20.06 6.03
CA LYS A 22 -66.63 -18.60 5.99
C LYS A 22 -65.43 -17.84 5.46
N GLN A 23 -64.26 -18.50 5.33
CA GLN A 23 -63.01 -17.88 4.85
C GLN A 23 -62.67 -16.58 5.62
N ASN A 24 -63.06 -16.51 6.89
CA ASN A 24 -62.87 -15.33 7.72
C ASN A 24 -61.42 -15.29 8.23
N THR A 25 -60.52 -14.76 7.39
CA THR A 25 -59.14 -14.50 7.75
C THR A 25 -59.05 -13.38 8.79
N THR A 26 -58.07 -13.43 9.69
CA THR A 26 -57.79 -12.33 10.63
C THR A 26 -57.59 -11.01 9.90
N THR A 27 -58.19 -9.94 10.41
CA THR A 27 -58.04 -8.58 9.88
C THR A 27 -56.59 -8.10 10.02
N PRO A 28 -56.05 -7.33 9.04
CA PRO A 28 -54.72 -6.73 9.17
C PRO A 28 -54.64 -5.83 10.40
N LEU A 29 -53.52 -5.90 11.13
CA LEU A 29 -53.18 -4.91 12.15
C LEU A 29 -52.32 -3.82 11.51
N THR A 30 -52.76 -2.58 11.57
CA THR A 30 -51.91 -1.43 11.25
C THR A 30 -51.26 -0.92 12.54
N VAL A 31 -49.94 -1.02 12.62
CA VAL A 31 -49.15 -0.48 13.73
C VAL A 31 -48.44 0.78 13.26
N ASN A 32 -48.81 1.93 13.82
CA ASN A 32 -48.11 3.19 13.56
C ASN A 32 -47.06 3.42 14.66
N LEU A 33 -45.78 3.45 14.27
CA LEU A 33 -44.65 3.57 15.19
C LEU A 33 -43.96 4.93 14.97
N ASN A 34 -44.12 5.83 15.93
CA ASN A 34 -43.45 7.13 15.94
C ASN A 34 -42.28 7.07 16.93
N ARG A 35 -41.04 7.18 16.43
CA ARG A 35 -39.84 7.22 17.29
C ARG A 35 -39.76 8.59 17.98
N SER A 36 -39.55 8.61 19.30
CA SER A 36 -39.38 9.84 20.09
C SER A 36 -38.09 10.59 19.74
N SER A 37 -37.05 9.84 19.36
CA SER A 37 -35.85 10.33 18.69
C SER A 37 -35.85 9.75 17.27
N ILE A 38 -36.03 10.62 16.28
CA ILE A 38 -35.59 10.30 14.92
C ILE A 38 -34.08 10.14 15.05
N LYS A 39 -33.53 8.98 14.65
CA LYS A 39 -32.10 8.91 14.38
C LYS A 39 -31.86 9.92 13.26
N THR A 40 -31.36 11.11 13.61
CA THR A 40 -30.89 12.05 12.60
C THR A 40 -29.77 11.32 11.88
N ILE A 41 -29.97 11.02 10.59
CA ILE A 41 -28.88 10.64 9.71
C ILE A 41 -27.93 11.85 9.76
N GLU A 42 -26.72 11.67 10.29
CA GLU A 42 -25.70 12.70 10.24
C GLU A 42 -25.48 13.02 8.77
N LYS A 43 -25.87 14.22 8.35
CA LYS A 43 -25.61 14.71 7.00
C LYS A 43 -24.27 15.40 7.02
N PHE A 44 -23.37 14.96 6.17
CA PHE A 44 -22.02 15.52 6.12
C PHE A 44 -21.98 16.70 5.13
N ALA A 45 -21.15 17.68 5.45
CA ALA A 45 -20.86 18.75 4.52
C ALA A 45 -20.02 18.17 3.36
N LEU A 46 -20.32 18.60 2.13
CA LEU A 46 -19.46 18.27 1.01
C LEU A 46 -18.05 18.84 1.24
N PRO A 47 -16.99 18.11 0.86
CA PRO A 47 -15.65 18.67 0.84
C PRO A 47 -15.57 19.83 -0.15
N ASP A 48 -14.63 20.75 0.13
CA ASP A 48 -14.30 21.84 -0.79
C ASP A 48 -13.94 21.27 -2.18
N PRO A 49 -14.34 21.94 -3.27
CA PRO A 49 -13.93 21.54 -4.61
C PRO A 49 -12.40 21.48 -4.77
N LEU A 50 -11.90 20.50 -5.54
CA LEU A 50 -10.46 20.39 -5.84
C LEU A 50 -9.94 21.57 -6.69
N SER A 51 -10.83 22.18 -7.46
CA SER A 51 -10.65 23.40 -8.23
C SER A 51 -12.05 23.97 -8.55
N ASP A 52 -12.15 25.06 -9.33
CA ASP A 52 -13.43 25.62 -9.74
C ASP A 52 -14.19 24.61 -10.65
N PRO A 53 -15.39 24.13 -10.25
CA PRO A 53 -16.10 23.11 -11.01
C PRO A 53 -16.76 23.69 -12.27
N VAL A 54 -16.69 22.96 -13.38
CA VAL A 54 -17.45 23.22 -14.61
C VAL A 54 -18.90 22.73 -14.48
N LEU A 55 -19.09 21.62 -13.78
CA LEU A 55 -20.37 21.06 -13.37
C LEU A 55 -20.31 20.74 -11.88
N ASP A 56 -21.38 21.05 -11.15
CA ASP A 56 -21.54 20.73 -9.74
C ASP A 56 -22.96 20.18 -9.55
N LEU A 57 -23.09 18.85 -9.54
CA LEU A 57 -24.37 18.12 -9.68
C LEU A 57 -24.59 17.18 -8.50
N ARG A 58 -25.68 17.40 -7.77
CA ARG A 58 -26.15 16.49 -6.71
C ARG A 58 -27.16 15.50 -7.29
N ILE A 59 -26.82 14.20 -7.29
CA ILE A 59 -27.75 13.15 -7.67
C ILE A 59 -28.39 12.62 -6.39
N LYS A 60 -29.73 12.66 -6.36
CA LYS A 60 -30.50 12.29 -5.18
C LYS A 60 -30.50 10.78 -5.00
N SER A 61 -30.57 10.34 -3.75
CA SER A 61 -30.76 8.93 -3.41
C SER A 61 -31.84 8.30 -4.29
N GLN A 62 -31.55 7.11 -4.82
CA GLN A 62 -32.43 6.33 -5.69
C GLN A 62 -32.72 6.92 -7.07
N THR A 63 -31.98 7.94 -7.52
CA THR A 63 -32.12 8.52 -8.87
C THR A 63 -30.81 8.48 -9.66
N ALA A 64 -30.90 8.80 -10.95
CA ALA A 64 -29.76 8.98 -11.83
C ALA A 64 -29.88 10.26 -12.65
N ASP A 65 -28.74 10.78 -13.10
CA ASP A 65 -28.69 11.83 -14.11
C ASP A 65 -27.53 11.59 -15.07
N SER A 66 -27.68 12.07 -16.30
CA SER A 66 -26.65 12.00 -17.33
C SER A 66 -26.15 13.37 -17.75
N TYR A 67 -24.86 13.44 -18.02
CA TYR A 67 -24.10 14.67 -18.22
C TYR A 67 -22.99 14.47 -19.25
N PHE A 68 -22.54 15.57 -19.86
CA PHE A 68 -21.50 15.57 -20.88
C PHE A 68 -20.17 16.01 -20.30
N VAL A 69 -19.08 15.37 -20.74
CA VAL A 69 -17.71 15.69 -20.32
C VAL A 69 -16.81 15.71 -21.54
N LYS A 70 -16.02 16.78 -21.72
CA LYS A 70 -15.13 16.91 -22.87
C LYS A 70 -13.89 16.05 -22.68
N ALA A 71 -13.29 15.63 -23.80
CA ALA A 71 -11.98 14.99 -23.79
C ALA A 71 -10.96 15.86 -23.05
N GLY A 72 -10.26 15.28 -22.09
CA GLY A 72 -9.25 15.92 -21.26
C GLY A 72 -9.74 16.47 -19.93
N ASP A 73 -11.05 16.74 -19.79
CA ASP A 73 -11.68 17.20 -18.54
C ASP A 73 -11.76 16.05 -17.51
N TYR A 74 -11.99 16.42 -16.25
CA TYR A 74 -12.07 15.48 -15.14
C TYR A 74 -13.50 15.30 -14.64
N ILE A 75 -13.76 14.13 -14.04
CA ILE A 75 -15.01 13.76 -13.38
C ILE A 75 -14.66 13.33 -11.96
N GLN A 76 -15.19 14.01 -10.96
CA GLN A 76 -15.10 13.60 -9.57
C GLN A 76 -16.44 13.00 -9.14
N VAL A 77 -16.43 11.72 -8.79
CA VAL A 77 -17.57 10.99 -8.23
C VAL A 77 -17.38 10.92 -6.72
N ILE A 78 -18.28 11.49 -5.94
CA ILE A 78 -18.15 11.67 -4.48
C ILE A 78 -19.28 10.93 -3.77
N ASP A 79 -18.91 10.12 -2.78
CA ASP A 79 -19.82 9.63 -1.75
C ASP A 79 -20.02 10.71 -0.69
N VAL A 80 -21.25 11.20 -0.53
CA VAL A 80 -21.56 12.35 0.31
C VAL A 80 -21.50 11.99 1.79
N ASP A 81 -22.25 10.95 2.16
CA ASP A 81 -22.54 10.61 3.54
C ASP A 81 -21.80 9.33 3.97
N GLY A 82 -20.96 8.79 3.08
CA GLY A 82 -20.26 7.53 3.28
C GLY A 82 -21.17 6.34 3.03
N ARG A 83 -20.54 5.22 2.73
CA ARG A 83 -21.15 3.93 2.47
C ARG A 83 -22.15 3.89 1.30
N GLN A 84 -22.22 4.92 0.47
CA GLN A 84 -23.11 4.95 -0.69
C GLN A 84 -22.36 4.49 -1.93
N CYS A 85 -22.92 3.48 -2.60
CA CYS A 85 -22.44 3.06 -3.91
C CYS A 85 -23.04 3.92 -5.02
N THR A 86 -22.29 4.05 -6.10
CA THR A 86 -22.80 4.64 -7.34
C THR A 86 -22.45 3.80 -8.52
N ASP A 87 -23.49 3.45 -9.27
CA ASP A 87 -23.34 2.79 -10.54
C ASP A 87 -23.04 3.88 -11.58
N PHE A 88 -21.95 3.71 -12.33
CA PHE A 88 -21.47 4.65 -13.32
C PHE A 88 -21.33 3.98 -14.69
N GLN A 89 -21.74 4.69 -15.73
CA GLN A 89 -21.61 4.26 -17.12
C GLN A 89 -21.30 5.45 -18.03
N CYS A 90 -20.58 5.23 -19.13
CA CYS A 90 -20.32 6.27 -20.12
C CYS A 90 -20.16 5.73 -21.55
N PHE A 91 -20.29 6.63 -22.51
CA PHE A 91 -20.21 6.35 -23.93
C PHE A 91 -19.31 7.37 -24.60
N SER A 92 -18.59 6.97 -25.64
CA SER A 92 -18.02 7.96 -26.57
C SER A 92 -19.16 8.73 -27.23
N ALA A 93 -19.24 10.04 -27.00
CA ALA A 93 -20.27 10.91 -27.57
C ALA A 93 -20.31 10.80 -29.10
N ARG A 94 -19.14 10.75 -29.73
CA ARG A 94 -19.02 10.59 -31.19
C ARG A 94 -19.56 9.25 -31.72
N LYS A 95 -19.45 8.17 -30.94
CA LYS A 95 -20.05 6.88 -31.30
C LYS A 95 -21.57 6.95 -31.14
N LEU A 96 -22.02 7.54 -30.03
CA LEU A 96 -23.44 7.70 -29.76
C LEU A 96 -24.15 8.57 -30.81
N ASP A 97 -23.53 9.66 -31.27
CA ASP A 97 -24.02 10.50 -32.38
C ASP A 97 -24.23 9.72 -33.69
N LYS A 98 -23.51 8.59 -33.86
CA LYS A 98 -23.63 7.69 -35.01
C LYS A 98 -24.57 6.52 -34.76
N GLY A 99 -25.27 6.48 -33.62
CA GLY A 99 -26.12 5.38 -33.19
C GLY A 99 -25.35 4.13 -32.76
N ILE A 100 -24.07 4.25 -32.43
CA ILE A 100 -23.23 3.15 -31.94
C ILE A 100 -23.19 3.24 -30.41
N GLU A 101 -23.97 2.39 -29.73
CA GLU A 101 -24.12 2.40 -28.27
C GLU A 101 -23.11 1.51 -27.52
N HIS A 102 -21.85 1.57 -27.94
CA HIS A 102 -20.76 0.87 -27.25
C HIS A 102 -20.45 1.63 -25.95
N ALA A 103 -21.02 1.13 -24.86
CA ALA A 103 -20.82 1.65 -23.52
C ALA A 103 -19.47 1.16 -22.96
N LEU A 104 -19.04 1.75 -21.84
CA LEU A 104 -17.96 1.22 -21.02
C LEU A 104 -18.24 -0.24 -20.67
N ASP A 105 -17.24 -1.09 -20.94
CA ASP A 105 -17.31 -2.53 -20.79
C ASP A 105 -16.24 -2.97 -19.77
N VAL A 106 -16.73 -3.40 -18.60
CA VAL A 106 -15.88 -3.86 -17.50
C VAL A 106 -15.18 -5.18 -17.85
N THR A 107 -15.75 -6.01 -18.71
CA THR A 107 -15.14 -7.29 -19.14
C THR A 107 -13.97 -7.04 -20.07
N THR A 108 -14.13 -6.17 -21.07
CA THR A 108 -13.04 -5.71 -21.93
C THR A 108 -11.95 -5.04 -21.10
N THR A 109 -12.35 -4.19 -20.16
CA THR A 109 -11.41 -3.51 -19.25
C THR A 109 -10.57 -4.50 -18.46
N ARG A 110 -11.17 -5.47 -17.76
CA ARG A 110 -10.44 -6.51 -17.02
C ARG A 110 -9.55 -7.35 -17.92
N SER A 111 -10.03 -7.69 -19.11
CA SER A 111 -9.28 -8.51 -20.07
C SER A 111 -8.01 -7.82 -20.58
N ILE A 112 -8.06 -6.50 -20.82
CA ILE A 112 -6.88 -5.73 -21.24
C ILE A 112 -5.95 -5.49 -20.05
N GLN A 113 -6.50 -5.10 -18.90
CA GLN A 113 -5.70 -4.64 -17.77
C GLN A 113 -5.08 -5.80 -16.97
N GLY A 114 -5.68 -6.99 -17.00
CA GLY A 114 -5.30 -8.08 -16.11
C GLY A 114 -5.58 -7.77 -14.64
N HIS A 115 -6.47 -6.82 -14.35
CA HIS A 115 -6.80 -6.35 -13.01
C HIS A 115 -8.32 -6.24 -12.85
N ASN A 116 -8.83 -6.46 -11.63
CA ASN A 116 -10.28 -6.51 -11.35
C ASN A 116 -11.01 -5.22 -11.71
N TYR A 117 -10.38 -4.09 -11.40
CA TYR A 117 -10.82 -2.75 -11.78
C TYR A 117 -9.60 -1.83 -11.88
N PRO A 118 -9.62 -0.83 -12.76
CA PRO A 118 -8.59 0.19 -12.84
C PRO A 118 -8.32 0.95 -11.54
N MET A 119 -7.04 1.18 -11.26
CA MET A 119 -6.53 2.01 -10.16
C MET A 119 -5.58 3.08 -10.71
N PRO A 120 -5.35 4.23 -10.02
CA PRO A 120 -4.35 5.20 -10.44
C PRO A 120 -3.00 4.52 -10.74
N GLY A 121 -2.46 4.73 -11.94
CA GLY A 121 -1.18 4.13 -12.35
C GLY A 121 -1.22 3.50 -13.74
N LEU A 122 -0.38 2.48 -13.95
CA LEU A 122 -0.20 1.82 -15.26
C LEU A 122 -1.49 1.19 -15.77
N HIS A 123 -2.26 0.56 -14.88
CA HIS A 123 -3.50 -0.14 -15.18
C HIS A 123 -4.76 0.71 -14.92
N GLY A 124 -4.67 2.02 -15.15
CA GLY A 124 -5.69 2.98 -14.74
C GLY A 124 -6.79 3.29 -15.74
N LYS A 125 -7.00 2.51 -16.81
CA LYS A 125 -7.96 2.89 -17.88
C LYS A 125 -9.15 1.95 -18.00
N TYR A 126 -10.32 2.52 -18.27
CA TYR A 126 -11.53 1.83 -18.68
C TYR A 126 -11.75 1.92 -20.19
N TYR A 127 -12.35 0.88 -20.77
CA TYR A 127 -12.52 0.69 -22.21
C TYR A 127 -13.95 0.36 -22.58
N ASP A 128 -14.33 0.60 -23.83
CA ASP A 128 -15.56 0.08 -24.44
C ASP A 128 -15.33 -1.27 -25.15
N GLN A 129 -16.38 -1.78 -25.79
CA GLN A 129 -16.40 -3.05 -26.52
C GLN A 129 -15.45 -3.12 -27.73
N ASP A 130 -15.02 -1.97 -28.28
CA ASP A 130 -14.03 -1.91 -29.37
C ASP A 130 -12.62 -1.64 -28.84
N PHE A 131 -12.37 -1.82 -27.54
CA PHE A 131 -11.10 -1.52 -26.89
C PHE A 131 -10.73 -0.02 -26.98
N LEU A 132 -11.69 0.89 -27.16
CA LEU A 132 -11.44 2.32 -27.11
C LEU A 132 -11.31 2.76 -25.64
N PRO A 133 -10.20 3.40 -25.23
CA PRO A 133 -10.08 3.93 -23.88
C PRO A 133 -11.03 5.13 -23.69
N LEU A 134 -11.88 5.08 -22.66
CA LEU A 134 -12.86 6.11 -22.34
C LEU A 134 -12.42 6.99 -21.17
N LEU A 135 -11.93 6.36 -20.09
CA LEU A 135 -11.59 7.03 -18.84
C LEU A 135 -10.23 6.57 -18.32
N GLU A 136 -9.55 7.45 -17.60
CA GLU A 136 -8.37 7.14 -16.78
C GLU A 136 -8.65 7.50 -15.32
N VAL A 137 -8.40 6.59 -14.38
CA VAL A 137 -8.46 6.86 -12.94
C VAL A 137 -7.23 7.66 -12.54
N VAL A 138 -7.45 8.86 -12.00
CA VAL A 138 -6.41 9.81 -11.58
C VAL A 138 -6.24 9.75 -10.07
N GLN A 139 -7.34 9.85 -9.32
CA GLN A 139 -7.30 9.73 -7.87
C GLN A 139 -8.39 8.78 -7.37
N ASP A 140 -8.10 8.08 -6.28
CA ASP A 140 -9.05 7.21 -5.61
C ASP A 140 -8.80 7.26 -4.10
N THR A 141 -9.81 7.65 -3.33
CA THR A 141 -9.70 7.73 -1.87
C THR A 141 -10.31 6.54 -1.14
N CYS A 142 -10.95 5.62 -1.85
CA CYS A 142 -11.59 4.43 -1.29
C CYS A 142 -10.76 3.16 -1.52
N GLY A 143 -10.26 2.95 -2.74
CA GLY A 143 -9.47 1.77 -3.12
C GLY A 143 -10.28 0.49 -3.33
N ARG A 144 -11.61 0.55 -3.18
CA ARG A 144 -12.51 -0.59 -3.28
C ARG A 144 -13.75 -0.24 -4.09
N HIS A 145 -13.92 -0.96 -5.19
CA HIS A 145 -15.04 -0.78 -6.12
C HIS A 145 -15.44 -2.14 -6.69
N ASP A 146 -16.63 -2.20 -7.29
CA ASP A 146 -17.07 -3.35 -8.04
C ASP A 146 -17.01 -3.07 -9.55
N ALA A 147 -16.47 -4.05 -10.27
CA ALA A 147 -16.56 -4.11 -11.72
C ALA A 147 -17.09 -5.48 -12.18
N PHE A 148 -17.54 -6.36 -11.28
CA PHE A 148 -18.01 -7.70 -11.63
C PHE A 148 -19.52 -7.75 -11.83
N ALA A 149 -20.28 -7.10 -10.94
CA ALA A 149 -21.73 -7.14 -10.96
C ALA A 149 -22.29 -6.12 -11.96
N LEU A 150 -23.52 -6.40 -12.42
CA LEU A 150 -24.31 -5.40 -13.14
C LEU A 150 -24.83 -4.38 -12.12
N ALA A 151 -25.15 -3.18 -12.61
CA ALA A 151 -26.02 -2.27 -11.90
C ALA A 151 -27.29 -3.01 -11.48
N CYS A 152 -27.83 -2.69 -10.29
CA CYS A 152 -29.02 -3.40 -9.82
C CYS A 152 -30.18 -3.25 -10.82
N ALA A 153 -31.01 -4.28 -10.92
CA ALA A 153 -32.07 -4.40 -11.92
C ALA A 153 -33.35 -4.96 -11.31
N SER A 154 -34.49 -4.67 -11.94
CA SER A 154 -35.82 -5.16 -11.51
C SER A 154 -35.85 -6.66 -11.25
N LYS A 155 -35.26 -7.46 -12.16
CA LYS A 155 -35.14 -8.91 -12.00
C LYS A 155 -34.53 -9.34 -10.66
N TYR A 156 -33.48 -8.66 -10.19
CA TYR A 156 -32.83 -9.03 -8.93
C TYR A 156 -33.80 -8.93 -7.78
N TYR A 157 -34.46 -7.78 -7.66
CA TYR A 157 -35.43 -7.51 -6.61
C TYR A 157 -36.67 -8.38 -6.73
N ASP A 158 -37.19 -8.58 -7.94
CA ASP A 158 -38.34 -9.46 -8.19
C ASP A 158 -38.06 -10.90 -7.69
N ASP A 159 -36.88 -11.44 -8.02
CA ASP A 159 -36.48 -12.81 -7.66
C ASP A 159 -36.30 -12.99 -6.14
N ILE A 160 -35.89 -11.95 -5.42
CA ILE A 160 -35.77 -11.97 -3.95
C ILE A 160 -37.04 -11.49 -3.22
N GLY A 161 -38.13 -11.22 -3.95
CA GLY A 161 -39.45 -10.95 -3.37
C GLY A 161 -39.81 -9.48 -3.16
N TYR A 162 -39.11 -8.55 -3.81
CA TYR A 162 -39.35 -7.10 -3.77
C TYR A 162 -39.79 -6.54 -5.14
N PRO A 163 -40.96 -6.94 -5.67
CA PRO A 163 -41.38 -6.49 -6.98
C PRO A 163 -41.64 -4.98 -7.04
N GLY A 164 -41.16 -4.35 -8.11
CA GLY A 164 -41.30 -2.91 -8.33
C GLY A 164 -40.31 -2.04 -7.54
N HIS A 165 -39.30 -2.64 -6.91
CA HIS A 165 -38.22 -1.90 -6.27
C HIS A 165 -37.46 -1.02 -7.27
N ILE A 166 -37.13 0.22 -6.86
CA ILE A 166 -36.34 1.14 -7.68
C ILE A 166 -34.95 0.53 -7.89
N ASN A 167 -34.40 0.69 -9.10
CA ASN A 167 -33.12 0.08 -9.44
C ASN A 167 -32.31 0.96 -10.41
N CYS A 168 -31.00 0.78 -10.41
CA CYS A 168 -30.08 1.59 -11.20
C CYS A 168 -30.23 1.37 -12.70
N SER A 169 -30.58 0.16 -13.14
CA SER A 169 -30.76 -0.14 -14.56
C SER A 169 -31.92 0.66 -15.16
N ASP A 170 -33.06 0.72 -14.46
CA ASP A 170 -34.20 1.54 -14.86
C ASP A 170 -33.90 3.04 -14.73
N ASN A 171 -33.15 3.44 -13.67
CA ASN A 171 -32.68 4.82 -13.53
C ASN A 171 -31.80 5.25 -14.71
N PHE A 172 -30.90 4.39 -15.18
CA PHE A 172 -30.08 4.65 -16.36
C PHE A 172 -30.93 4.77 -17.62
N ASN A 173 -31.89 3.88 -17.84
CA ASN A 173 -32.81 3.96 -18.99
C ASN A 173 -33.50 5.34 -19.02
N MET A 174 -34.07 5.78 -17.89
CA MET A 174 -34.70 7.10 -17.78
C MET A 174 -33.73 8.26 -18.04
N ALA A 175 -32.55 8.23 -17.44
CA ALA A 175 -31.56 9.31 -17.56
C ALA A 175 -30.90 9.38 -18.95
N LEU A 176 -30.79 8.26 -19.67
CA LEU A 176 -30.15 8.17 -20.98
C LEU A 176 -31.12 8.32 -22.16
N ASN A 177 -32.43 8.23 -21.95
CA ASN A 177 -33.45 8.41 -23.00
C ASN A 177 -33.28 9.74 -23.76
N LYS A 178 -32.91 10.83 -23.05
CA LYS A 178 -32.63 12.14 -23.67
C LYS A 178 -31.47 12.13 -24.69
N HIS A 179 -30.65 11.08 -24.70
CA HIS A 179 -29.55 10.86 -25.65
C HIS A 179 -29.85 9.77 -26.69
N GLY A 180 -31.08 9.26 -26.74
CA GLY A 180 -31.50 8.24 -27.71
C GLY A 180 -30.89 6.85 -27.50
N VAL A 181 -30.34 6.57 -26.31
CA VAL A 181 -29.82 5.25 -25.94
C VAL A 181 -31.00 4.32 -25.68
N LYS A 182 -30.95 3.09 -26.22
CA LYS A 182 -31.99 2.09 -26.00
C LYS A 182 -31.99 1.55 -24.58
N ASP A 183 -33.20 1.35 -24.06
CA ASP A 183 -33.43 0.72 -22.76
C ASP A 183 -32.85 -0.70 -22.70
N ARG A 184 -32.33 -1.07 -21.53
CA ARG A 184 -31.77 -2.39 -21.24
C ARG A 184 -32.36 -2.90 -19.93
N ALA A 185 -32.63 -4.21 -19.88
CA ALA A 185 -33.14 -4.85 -18.66
C ALA A 185 -32.10 -4.91 -17.53
N GLY A 186 -30.81 -4.81 -17.87
CA GLY A 186 -29.70 -4.77 -16.93
C GLY A 186 -28.50 -4.09 -17.58
N TRP A 187 -27.77 -3.30 -16.80
CA TRP A 187 -26.61 -2.55 -17.26
C TRP A 187 -25.32 -3.07 -16.66
N MET A 188 -24.31 -3.30 -17.49
CA MET A 188 -22.93 -3.30 -16.97
C MET A 188 -22.61 -1.89 -16.50
N ALA A 189 -21.91 -1.78 -15.38
CA ALA A 189 -21.51 -0.50 -14.80
C ALA A 189 -20.22 -0.67 -14.00
N ILE A 190 -19.56 0.44 -13.72
CA ILE A 190 -18.61 0.52 -12.62
C ILE A 190 -19.43 0.89 -11.40
N ASN A 191 -19.47 0.02 -10.39
CA ASN A 191 -20.18 0.33 -9.15
C ASN A 191 -19.14 0.87 -8.15
N PHE A 192 -18.88 2.18 -8.23
CA PHE A 192 -17.89 2.83 -7.37
C PHE A 192 -18.33 2.71 -5.90
N PHE A 193 -17.34 2.40 -5.06
CA PHE A 193 -17.40 2.24 -3.61
C PHE A 193 -17.98 0.89 -3.17
N PHE A 194 -18.57 0.14 -4.10
CA PHE A 194 -19.15 -1.15 -3.75
C PHE A 194 -18.09 -2.18 -3.39
N ASN A 195 -18.20 -2.70 -2.16
CA ASN A 195 -17.30 -3.70 -1.63
C ASN A 195 -17.77 -5.10 -2.01
N THR A 196 -17.38 -5.54 -3.20
CA THR A 196 -17.60 -6.90 -3.69
C THR A 196 -16.28 -7.62 -3.90
N GLY A 197 -16.31 -8.96 -3.92
CA GLY A 197 -15.17 -9.78 -4.29
C GLY A 197 -15.61 -11.18 -4.70
N ILE A 198 -14.65 -11.95 -5.21
CA ILE A 198 -14.81 -13.38 -5.49
C ILE A 198 -13.88 -14.12 -4.52
N ASP A 199 -14.41 -15.05 -3.74
CA ASP A 199 -13.61 -15.85 -2.82
C ASP A 199 -12.86 -17.00 -3.52
N ASP A 200 -12.09 -17.78 -2.76
CA ASP A 200 -11.31 -18.93 -3.24
C ASP A 200 -12.18 -20.10 -3.74
N HIS A 201 -13.49 -20.07 -3.45
CA HIS A 201 -14.48 -21.00 -3.98
C HIS A 201 -15.18 -20.49 -5.25
N GLY A 202 -14.83 -19.29 -5.73
CA GLY A 202 -15.45 -18.68 -6.89
C GLY A 202 -16.82 -18.08 -6.61
N VAL A 203 -17.17 -17.86 -5.33
CA VAL A 203 -18.44 -17.26 -4.92
C VAL A 203 -18.28 -15.74 -4.81
N MET A 204 -19.21 -15.02 -5.42
CA MET A 204 -19.29 -13.57 -5.26
C MET A 204 -19.88 -13.23 -3.89
N TYR A 205 -19.21 -12.35 -3.16
CA TYR A 205 -19.72 -11.76 -1.92
C TYR A 205 -19.86 -10.25 -2.06
N SER A 206 -20.73 -9.68 -1.23
CA SER A 206 -20.86 -8.24 -1.01
C SER A 206 -20.79 -7.95 0.49
N ASP A 207 -20.25 -6.79 0.83
CA ASP A 207 -20.11 -6.31 2.20
C ASP A 207 -20.29 -4.78 2.23
N GLU A 208 -20.33 -4.18 3.42
CA GLU A 208 -20.48 -2.74 3.56
C GLU A 208 -19.33 -2.02 2.82
N PRO A 209 -19.64 -0.97 2.03
CA PRO A 209 -18.62 -0.15 1.40
C PRO A 209 -17.65 0.46 2.41
N TRP A 210 -16.39 0.61 1.98
CA TRP A 210 -15.35 1.25 2.79
C TRP A 210 -15.37 2.77 2.75
N SER A 211 -16.14 3.35 1.81
CA SER A 211 -16.22 4.79 1.60
C SER A 211 -16.72 5.51 2.85
N ARG A 212 -16.05 6.60 3.17
CA ARG A 212 -16.41 7.56 4.22
C ARG A 212 -17.01 8.81 3.61
N PRO A 213 -17.70 9.64 4.39
CA PRO A 213 -18.20 10.92 3.91
C PRO A 213 -17.10 11.73 3.20
N GLY A 214 -17.35 12.13 1.96
CA GLY A 214 -16.43 12.90 1.13
C GLY A 214 -15.38 12.07 0.38
N ASP A 215 -15.35 10.74 0.52
CA ASP A 215 -14.49 9.90 -0.32
C ASP A 215 -14.92 9.99 -1.79
N TYR A 216 -13.94 9.93 -2.69
CA TYR A 216 -14.18 10.16 -4.11
C TYR A 216 -13.25 9.36 -5.02
N VAL A 217 -13.68 9.24 -6.27
CA VAL A 217 -12.84 8.84 -7.40
C VAL A 217 -12.77 10.02 -8.38
N LEU A 218 -11.55 10.40 -8.77
CA LEU A 218 -11.30 11.39 -9.81
C LEU A 218 -10.86 10.67 -11.09
N LEU A 219 -11.61 10.88 -12.16
CA LEU A 219 -11.40 10.29 -13.47
C LEU A 219 -11.04 11.39 -14.47
N ARG A 220 -10.30 11.03 -15.52
CA ARG A 220 -10.03 11.89 -16.67
C ARG A 220 -10.69 11.30 -17.91
N ALA A 221 -11.45 12.12 -18.64
CA ALA A 221 -12.04 11.73 -19.91
C ALA A 221 -10.96 11.65 -21.01
N LEU A 222 -10.86 10.51 -21.69
CA LEU A 222 -9.90 10.28 -22.78
C LEU A 222 -10.50 10.55 -24.17
N THR A 223 -11.81 10.75 -24.22
CA THR A 223 -12.57 11.18 -25.39
C THR A 223 -13.75 12.03 -24.91
N ASP A 224 -14.55 12.59 -25.82
CA ASP A 224 -15.79 13.26 -25.44
C ASP A 224 -16.80 12.20 -24.97
N LEU A 225 -17.37 12.39 -23.78
CA LEU A 225 -18.20 11.39 -23.12
C LEU A 225 -19.61 11.89 -22.84
N VAL A 226 -20.59 11.01 -23.05
CA VAL A 226 -21.89 11.08 -22.37
C VAL A 226 -21.81 10.11 -21.20
N CYS A 227 -21.90 10.64 -19.98
CA CYS A 227 -21.82 9.88 -18.73
C CYS A 227 -23.19 9.80 -18.06
N VAL A 228 -23.40 8.77 -17.25
CA VAL A 228 -24.53 8.64 -16.34
C VAL A 228 -24.06 8.05 -15.01
N SER A 229 -24.58 8.59 -13.92
CA SER A 229 -24.36 8.05 -12.57
C SER A 229 -25.70 7.86 -11.87
N SER A 230 -25.83 6.79 -11.10
CA SER A 230 -27.02 6.47 -10.30
C SER A 230 -26.63 6.31 -8.84
N ALA A 231 -27.29 7.06 -7.94
CA ALA A 231 -27.21 6.79 -6.51
C ALA A 231 -27.93 5.46 -6.24
N CYS A 232 -27.18 4.41 -5.94
CA CYS A 232 -27.73 3.06 -5.82
C CYS A 232 -28.87 3.00 -4.79
N PRO A 233 -30.06 2.49 -5.18
CA PRO A 233 -31.21 2.39 -4.30
C PRO A 233 -31.21 1.14 -3.43
N ASP A 234 -30.26 0.23 -3.60
CA ASP A 234 -30.27 -1.06 -2.91
C ASP A 234 -30.20 -0.90 -1.39
N ASP A 235 -31.31 -1.22 -0.73
CA ASP A 235 -31.46 -1.30 0.72
C ASP A 235 -31.75 -2.75 1.17
N THR A 236 -31.61 -3.72 0.27
CA THR A 236 -31.83 -5.15 0.52
C THR A 236 -30.53 -5.89 0.81
N SER A 237 -29.40 -5.31 0.42
CA SER A 237 -28.05 -5.85 0.60
C SER A 237 -27.12 -4.84 1.31
N PRO A 238 -25.88 -5.22 1.67
CA PRO A 238 -24.95 -4.30 2.32
C PRO A 238 -24.45 -3.20 1.39
N ALA A 239 -24.84 -3.19 0.10
CA ALA A 239 -24.35 -2.27 -0.92
C ALA A 239 -24.36 -0.80 -0.51
N ASN A 240 -25.36 -0.34 0.25
CA ASN A 240 -25.39 1.05 0.75
C ASN A 240 -25.40 1.13 2.28
N GLY A 241 -24.89 0.10 2.96
CA GLY A 241 -25.07 -0.06 4.41
C GLY A 241 -26.55 -0.04 4.84
N TRP A 242 -27.44 -0.55 3.97
CA TRP A 242 -28.90 -0.51 4.13
C TRP A 242 -29.49 0.91 4.30
N ASN A 243 -28.78 1.95 3.87
CA ASN A 243 -29.21 3.34 4.00
C ASN A 243 -28.85 4.15 2.75
N PRO A 244 -29.65 4.09 1.67
CA PRO A 244 -29.39 4.82 0.45
C PRO A 244 -29.32 6.34 0.67
N THR A 245 -28.18 6.96 0.35
CA THR A 245 -27.92 8.40 0.45
C THR A 245 -27.65 9.03 -0.93
N ASP A 246 -27.38 10.34 -0.93
CA ASP A 246 -27.06 11.08 -2.15
C ASP A 246 -25.62 10.80 -2.59
N ILE A 247 -25.34 10.97 -3.89
CA ILE A 247 -23.97 11.14 -4.39
C ILE A 247 -23.78 12.51 -5.02
N HIS A 248 -22.53 12.89 -5.25
CA HIS A 248 -22.22 14.18 -5.85
C HIS A 248 -21.21 14.04 -6.98
N ILE A 249 -21.48 14.71 -8.10
CA ILE A 249 -20.64 14.72 -9.28
C ILE A 249 -20.10 16.13 -9.48
N ARG A 250 -18.78 16.25 -9.61
CA ARG A 250 -18.13 17.47 -10.10
C ARG A 250 -17.38 17.19 -11.40
N THR A 251 -17.24 18.20 -12.24
CA THR A 251 -16.29 18.14 -13.37
C THR A 251 -15.35 19.32 -13.33
N TYR A 252 -14.14 19.14 -13.87
CA TYR A 252 -13.09 20.16 -13.87
C TYR A 252 -12.49 20.31 -15.27
N ASP A 253 -12.10 21.54 -15.64
CA ASP A 253 -11.44 21.84 -16.92
C ASP A 253 -10.11 21.06 -17.02
N GLY A 254 -9.83 20.48 -18.18
CA GLY A 254 -8.62 19.72 -18.45
C GLY A 254 -7.30 20.51 -18.34
N LYS A 255 -7.35 21.84 -18.18
CA LYS A 255 -6.20 22.69 -17.85
C LYS A 255 -5.73 22.51 -16.40
N GLU A 256 -6.63 22.10 -15.51
CA GLU A 256 -6.30 21.79 -14.12
C GLU A 256 -5.33 20.60 -14.06
N LYS A 257 -4.43 20.65 -13.08
CA LYS A 257 -3.39 19.62 -12.90
C LYS A 257 -3.61 18.88 -11.60
N PHE A 258 -4.22 17.71 -11.70
CA PHE A 258 -4.33 16.78 -10.58
C PHE A 258 -3.24 15.71 -10.66
N GLN A 259 -2.52 15.53 -9.56
CA GLN A 259 -1.53 14.46 -9.45
C GLN A 259 -2.25 13.12 -9.29
N ARG A 260 -1.67 12.06 -9.87
CA ARG A 260 -2.14 10.71 -9.60
C ARG A 260 -1.95 10.39 -8.14
N ALA A 261 -2.98 9.88 -7.47
CA ALA A 261 -2.85 9.51 -6.08
C ALA A 261 -3.88 8.50 -5.59
N VAL A 262 -3.47 7.67 -4.64
CA VAL A 262 -4.36 6.81 -3.85
C VAL A 262 -4.37 7.31 -2.41
N ALA A 263 -5.50 7.26 -1.71
CA ALA A 263 -5.50 7.58 -0.29
C ALA A 263 -4.98 6.41 0.55
N THR A 264 -4.20 6.75 1.57
CA THR A 264 -3.78 5.82 2.62
C THR A 264 -4.14 6.39 3.98
N ARG A 265 -4.41 5.53 4.95
CA ARG A 265 -4.69 5.91 6.35
C ARG A 265 -3.66 5.23 7.24
N VAL A 266 -2.99 6.01 8.08
CA VAL A 266 -1.95 5.50 8.99
C VAL A 266 -2.57 4.65 10.10
N THR A 267 -3.72 5.10 10.61
CA THR A 267 -4.53 4.36 11.58
C THR A 267 -5.99 4.30 11.10
N PRO A 268 -6.82 3.36 11.60
CA PRO A 268 -8.23 3.26 11.20
C PRO A 268 -9.01 4.58 11.32
N ASN A 269 -8.64 5.43 12.28
CA ASN A 269 -9.34 6.69 12.56
C ASN A 269 -8.63 7.92 11.96
N SER A 270 -7.53 7.75 11.24
CA SER A 270 -6.81 8.87 10.63
C SER A 270 -7.50 9.40 9.38
N GLU A 271 -7.35 10.70 9.14
CA GLU A 271 -7.72 11.34 7.87
C GLU A 271 -6.94 10.73 6.70
N PRO A 272 -7.57 10.61 5.51
CA PRO A 272 -6.89 10.04 4.36
C PRO A 272 -5.75 10.94 3.91
N LYS A 273 -4.59 10.35 3.65
CA LYS A 273 -3.45 11.04 3.06
C LYS A 273 -3.23 10.50 1.65
N MET A 274 -3.29 11.41 0.68
CA MET A 274 -3.00 11.09 -0.71
C MET A 274 -1.51 10.74 -0.86
N THR A 275 -1.23 9.70 -1.64
CA THR A 275 0.13 9.35 -2.05
C THR A 275 0.81 10.52 -2.73
N LYS A 276 2.13 10.65 -2.53
CA LYS A 276 2.92 11.77 -3.04
C LYS A 276 4.00 11.31 -4.03
N GLN A 277 4.51 12.24 -4.80
CA GLN A 277 5.77 12.05 -5.52
C GLN A 277 6.95 12.41 -4.60
N THR A 278 8.05 11.68 -4.72
CA THR A 278 9.31 12.07 -4.09
C THR A 278 9.92 13.25 -4.84
N GLY A 279 10.90 13.92 -4.24
CA GLY A 279 11.66 14.98 -4.90
C GLY A 279 12.53 14.47 -6.05
N PHE A 280 12.79 13.15 -6.09
CA PHE A 280 13.52 12.51 -7.18
C PHE A 280 12.61 11.99 -8.30
N HIS A 281 11.28 12.05 -8.13
CA HIS A 281 10.30 11.49 -9.07
C HIS A 281 10.50 12.01 -10.50
N ASP A 282 10.69 13.32 -10.68
CA ASP A 282 10.92 13.93 -12.00
C ASP A 282 12.22 13.45 -12.66
N SER A 283 13.21 13.03 -11.86
CA SER A 283 14.45 12.47 -12.40
C SER A 283 14.24 11.03 -12.85
N PHE A 284 13.65 10.17 -12.00
CA PHE A 284 13.39 8.78 -12.34
C PHE A 284 12.33 8.60 -13.43
N SER A 285 11.32 9.49 -13.50
CA SER A 285 10.28 9.44 -14.52
C SER A 285 10.80 9.77 -15.93
N LYS A 286 12.02 10.28 -16.09
CA LYS A 286 12.69 10.35 -17.40
C LYS A 286 13.05 8.96 -17.94
N HIS A 287 13.21 7.97 -17.06
CA HIS A 287 13.72 6.64 -17.39
C HIS A 287 12.64 5.54 -17.36
N THR A 288 11.49 5.79 -16.73
CA THR A 288 10.38 4.83 -16.69
C THR A 288 9.01 5.48 -16.61
N ARG A 289 7.98 4.69 -16.87
CA ARG A 289 6.57 4.97 -16.55
C ARG A 289 5.99 3.94 -15.58
N ASN A 290 6.74 2.90 -15.26
CA ASN A 290 6.34 1.82 -14.35
C ASN A 290 6.61 2.26 -12.91
N PHE A 291 5.63 2.94 -12.32
CA PHE A 291 5.62 3.34 -10.91
C PHE A 291 4.56 2.55 -10.16
N ILE A 292 4.89 2.15 -8.94
CA ILE A 292 3.95 1.55 -7.99
C ILE A 292 3.87 2.40 -6.72
N GLU A 293 2.78 2.24 -6.00
CA GLU A 293 2.60 2.81 -4.68
C GLU A 293 3.45 2.04 -3.67
N TYR A 294 4.20 2.76 -2.85
CA TYR A 294 4.97 2.22 -1.74
C TYR A 294 4.93 3.19 -0.56
N ASN A 295 4.23 2.80 0.51
CA ASN A 295 4.10 3.55 1.76
C ASN A 295 3.76 5.03 1.53
N GLY A 296 2.72 5.33 0.77
CA GLY A 296 2.26 6.69 0.51
C GLY A 296 3.07 7.45 -0.55
N TYR A 297 3.93 6.79 -1.32
CA TYR A 297 4.71 7.44 -2.38
C TYR A 297 4.73 6.64 -3.68
N TRP A 298 4.89 7.33 -4.82
CA TRP A 298 5.09 6.70 -6.13
C TRP A 298 6.57 6.44 -6.38
N LEU A 299 6.98 5.16 -6.38
CA LEU A 299 8.35 4.73 -6.69
C LEU A 299 8.44 3.92 -7.98
N ALA A 300 9.59 3.99 -8.64
CA ALA A 300 9.85 3.21 -9.83
C ALA A 300 9.93 1.72 -9.48
N ASN A 301 9.08 0.91 -10.09
CA ASN A 301 9.08 -0.53 -9.88
C ASN A 301 10.18 -1.21 -10.70
N CYS A 302 10.35 -0.74 -11.95
CA CYS A 302 11.31 -1.27 -12.92
C CYS A 302 11.53 -0.22 -14.04
N PHE A 303 12.71 -0.25 -14.67
CA PHE A 303 13.09 0.66 -15.74
C PHE A 303 13.06 -0.03 -17.11
N ALA A 304 12.24 0.52 -18.01
CA ALA A 304 11.91 -0.10 -19.29
C ALA A 304 13.13 -0.41 -20.20
N ALA A 305 14.23 0.33 -20.05
CA ALA A 305 15.43 0.13 -20.85
C ALA A 305 16.32 -1.04 -20.39
N SER A 306 16.19 -1.49 -19.14
CA SER A 306 17.04 -2.53 -18.53
C SER A 306 16.22 -3.75 -18.11
N GLY A 307 15.07 -3.54 -17.46
CA GLY A 307 14.36 -4.61 -16.79
C GLY A 307 15.06 -5.05 -15.50
N PRO A 308 14.37 -5.82 -14.63
CA PRO A 308 14.85 -6.09 -13.27
C PRO A 308 16.15 -6.89 -13.24
N VAL A 309 16.38 -7.78 -14.21
CA VAL A 309 17.60 -8.61 -14.27
C VAL A 309 18.83 -7.78 -14.60
N ASP A 310 18.75 -6.84 -15.56
CA ASP A 310 19.91 -6.00 -15.91
C ASP A 310 20.21 -4.96 -14.84
N GLU A 311 19.18 -4.45 -14.15
CA GLU A 311 19.32 -3.58 -12.97
C GLU A 311 20.03 -4.32 -11.82
N TYR A 312 19.58 -5.55 -11.54
CA TYR A 312 20.23 -6.46 -10.60
C TYR A 312 21.71 -6.69 -10.97
N MET A 313 22.01 -6.98 -12.24
CA MET A 313 23.39 -7.24 -12.68
C MET A 313 24.26 -5.99 -12.57
N ALA A 314 23.71 -4.79 -12.82
CA ALA A 314 24.41 -3.53 -12.60
C ALA A 314 24.71 -3.29 -11.12
N CYS A 315 23.79 -3.63 -10.21
CA CYS A 315 24.03 -3.53 -8.77
C CYS A 315 25.21 -4.42 -8.34
N ARG A 316 25.30 -5.64 -8.88
CA ARG A 316 26.35 -6.62 -8.55
C ARG A 316 27.72 -6.30 -9.15
N ASN A 317 27.76 -5.74 -10.37
CA ASN A 317 29.00 -5.60 -11.15
C ASN A 317 29.47 -4.16 -11.35
N GLU A 318 28.58 -3.17 -11.24
CA GLU A 318 28.82 -1.78 -11.61
C GLU A 318 28.41 -0.86 -10.44
N CYS A 319 27.44 0.02 -10.68
CA CYS A 319 26.73 0.74 -9.64
C CYS A 319 25.30 1.09 -10.08
N VAL A 320 24.43 1.29 -9.11
CA VAL A 320 23.04 1.68 -9.32
C VAL A 320 22.66 2.88 -8.47
N VAL A 321 21.62 3.60 -8.91
CA VAL A 321 20.93 4.61 -8.12
C VAL A 321 19.47 4.23 -7.92
N LEU A 322 18.98 4.28 -6.68
CA LEU A 322 17.59 3.97 -6.33
C LEU A 322 17.01 5.00 -5.36
N ASP A 323 15.71 5.24 -5.43
CA ASP A 323 14.99 6.16 -4.54
C ASP A 323 14.51 5.42 -3.28
N LEU A 324 14.98 5.87 -2.11
CA LEU A 324 14.58 5.35 -0.80
C LEU A 324 13.89 6.44 0.05
N SER A 325 13.49 7.55 -0.57
CA SER A 325 12.81 8.67 0.09
C SER A 325 11.60 8.27 0.94
N PRO A 326 10.81 7.24 0.57
CA PRO A 326 9.64 6.83 1.37
C PRO A 326 9.97 6.19 2.72
N LEU A 327 11.23 5.79 3.00
CA LEU A 327 11.59 5.34 4.35
C LEU A 327 11.27 6.42 5.37
N ARG A 328 10.65 6.06 6.49
CA ARG A 328 10.16 7.02 7.47
C ARG A 328 11.29 7.53 8.32
N LYS A 329 11.45 8.86 8.34
CA LYS A 329 12.54 9.56 9.02
C LYS A 329 11.96 10.36 10.17
N PHE A 330 12.47 10.13 11.37
CA PHE A 330 12.06 10.85 12.56
C PHE A 330 13.28 11.42 13.28
N GLU A 331 13.30 12.74 13.47
CA GLU A 331 14.28 13.41 14.32
C GLU A 331 13.84 13.27 15.79
N ILE A 332 14.77 12.83 16.63
CA ILE A 332 14.59 12.59 18.07
C ILE A 332 15.57 13.52 18.79
N THR A 333 15.07 14.67 19.25
CA THR A 333 15.91 15.74 19.79
C THR A 333 15.51 16.10 21.21
N GLY A 334 16.48 16.32 22.09
CA GLY A 334 16.24 16.74 23.47
C GLY A 334 17.20 16.08 24.46
N PRO A 335 17.32 16.63 25.68
CA PRO A 335 18.26 16.13 26.69
C PRO A 335 18.03 14.67 27.08
N ASP A 336 16.81 14.16 26.93
CA ASP A 336 16.46 12.78 27.27
C ASP A 336 16.39 11.84 26.03
N SER A 337 16.86 12.31 24.86
CA SER A 337 16.76 11.57 23.60
C SER A 337 17.51 10.23 23.63
N GLU A 338 18.71 10.19 24.23
CA GLU A 338 19.47 8.94 24.41
C GLU A 338 18.71 7.96 25.32
N ALA A 339 18.07 8.46 26.40
CA ALA A 339 17.29 7.62 27.31
C ALA A 339 16.08 7.00 26.62
N LEU A 340 15.35 7.79 25.82
CA LEU A 340 14.25 7.29 25.01
C LEU A 340 14.73 6.24 24.00
N CYS A 341 15.78 6.54 23.23
CA CYS A 341 16.32 5.60 22.24
C CYS A 341 16.84 4.31 22.89
N GLN A 342 17.47 4.43 24.06
CA GLN A 342 17.93 3.28 24.85
C GLN A 342 16.76 2.40 25.32
N TYR A 343 15.60 2.98 25.61
CA TYR A 343 14.43 2.21 26.06
C TYR A 343 13.62 1.61 24.90
N ILE A 344 13.51 2.29 23.76
CA ILE A 344 12.65 1.86 22.64
C ILE A 344 13.32 0.82 21.74
N PHE A 345 14.60 1.01 21.44
CA PHE A 345 15.30 0.15 20.49
C PHE A 345 15.97 -1.02 21.17
N THR A 346 16.07 -2.17 20.50
CA THR A 346 16.72 -3.36 21.06
C THR A 346 18.24 -3.21 21.23
N ARG A 347 18.91 -2.45 20.36
CA ARG A 347 20.36 -2.17 20.45
C ARG A 347 20.72 -1.27 21.64
N ASN A 348 22.00 -1.30 22.02
CA ASN A 348 22.55 -0.45 23.08
C ASN A 348 23.02 0.90 22.51
N MET A 349 22.19 1.93 22.68
CA MET A 349 22.43 3.29 22.17
C MET A 349 23.55 4.02 22.90
N LYS A 350 23.82 3.69 24.17
CA LYS A 350 24.95 4.25 24.94
C LYS A 350 26.32 3.90 24.35
N THR A 351 26.40 2.86 23.53
CA THR A 351 27.64 2.45 22.85
C THR A 351 27.83 3.11 21.47
N LEU A 352 26.82 3.84 21.00
CA LEU A 352 26.85 4.51 19.72
C LEU A 352 27.60 5.84 19.88
N GLY A 353 28.68 6.05 19.12
CA GLY A 353 29.41 7.32 19.08
C GLY A 353 28.76 8.32 18.11
N ASP A 354 29.06 9.59 18.26
CA ASP A 354 28.59 10.62 17.31
C ASP A 354 29.11 10.30 15.89
N GLY A 355 28.25 10.44 14.88
CA GLY A 355 28.56 10.05 13.49
C GLY A 355 28.36 8.55 13.20
N HIS A 356 27.96 7.76 14.21
CA HIS A 356 27.67 6.34 14.01
C HIS A 356 26.22 6.10 13.60
N VAL A 357 26.02 5.03 12.83
CA VAL A 357 24.72 4.44 12.51
C VAL A 357 24.64 3.05 13.14
N VAL A 358 23.46 2.62 13.58
CA VAL A 358 23.24 1.23 14.00
C VAL A 358 21.92 0.70 13.45
N TYR A 359 21.94 -0.53 12.97
CA TYR A 359 20.72 -1.28 12.63
C TYR A 359 20.15 -1.96 13.88
N THR A 360 18.84 -1.78 14.10
CA THR A 360 18.13 -2.22 15.31
C THR A 360 16.67 -2.56 15.01
N ALA A 361 16.05 -3.36 15.87
CA ALA A 361 14.60 -3.56 15.90
C ALA A 361 13.91 -2.65 16.92
N MET A 362 12.64 -2.33 16.66
CA MET A 362 11.67 -1.77 17.60
C MET A 362 10.61 -2.83 17.89
N CYS A 363 10.27 -3.07 19.15
CA CYS A 363 9.39 -4.16 19.56
C CYS A 363 8.24 -3.68 20.44
N TYR A 364 7.17 -4.45 20.47
CA TYR A 364 6.13 -4.40 21.50
C TYR A 364 6.59 -5.10 22.79
N GLU A 365 5.84 -4.92 23.88
CA GLU A 365 6.12 -5.56 25.18
C GLU A 365 6.09 -7.10 25.13
N HIS A 366 5.31 -7.70 24.21
CA HIS A 366 5.30 -9.15 23.99
C HIS A 366 6.47 -9.67 23.14
N GLY A 367 7.40 -8.79 22.75
CA GLY A 367 8.63 -9.10 22.01
C GLY A 367 8.48 -9.21 20.50
N GLY A 368 7.27 -9.05 19.98
CA GLY A 368 7.01 -8.96 18.54
C GLY A 368 7.50 -7.65 17.94
N MET A 369 7.86 -7.65 16.67
CA MET A 369 8.45 -6.50 15.99
C MET A 369 7.39 -5.49 15.53
N ILE A 370 7.63 -4.21 15.84
CA ILE A 370 6.88 -3.07 15.29
C ILE A 370 7.48 -2.67 13.95
N ASP A 371 8.81 -2.55 13.92
CA ASP A 371 9.57 -2.04 12.78
C ASP A 371 11.05 -2.43 12.95
N ASP A 372 11.81 -2.35 11.86
CA ASP A 372 13.25 -2.45 11.83
C ASP A 372 13.85 -1.29 11.04
N GLY A 373 15.12 -0.99 11.28
CA GLY A 373 15.70 0.19 10.66
C GLY A 373 17.00 0.64 11.29
N THR A 374 17.37 1.88 10.98
CA THR A 374 18.65 2.46 11.38
C THR A 374 18.47 3.66 12.29
N VAL A 375 19.32 3.75 13.32
CA VAL A 375 19.44 4.92 14.19
C VAL A 375 20.75 5.61 13.91
N PHE A 376 20.68 6.89 13.57
CA PHE A 376 21.83 7.79 13.39
C PHE A 376 22.02 8.59 14.67
N ARG A 377 23.25 8.64 15.20
CA ARG A 377 23.61 9.54 16.31
C ARG A 377 24.24 10.81 15.75
N LEU A 378 23.44 11.88 15.65
CA LEU A 378 23.81 13.19 15.11
C LEU A 378 24.57 14.05 16.11
N GLY A 379 24.42 13.75 17.40
CA GLY A 379 25.16 14.34 18.50
C GLY A 379 24.64 13.80 19.83
N ARG A 380 25.09 14.40 20.93
CA ARG A 380 24.70 14.01 22.29
C ARG A 380 23.18 13.92 22.49
N ASP A 381 22.45 14.95 22.06
CA ASP A 381 21.01 15.12 22.32
C ASP A 381 20.18 15.06 21.02
N ASN A 382 20.72 14.40 19.98
CA ASN A 382 20.14 14.38 18.65
C ASN A 382 20.36 13.02 17.96
N PHE A 383 19.26 12.32 17.71
CA PHE A 383 19.21 11.06 16.98
C PHE A 383 18.23 11.15 15.83
N ARG A 384 18.38 10.27 14.84
CA ARG A 384 17.40 10.08 13.77
C ARG A 384 17.09 8.61 13.59
N TRP A 385 15.81 8.26 13.63
CA TRP A 385 15.30 6.94 13.26
C TRP A 385 14.92 6.95 11.77
N ILE A 386 15.34 5.91 11.06
CA ILE A 386 14.94 5.62 9.68
C ILE A 386 14.40 4.19 9.64
N GLY A 387 13.09 4.04 9.50
CA GLY A 387 12.38 2.75 9.50
C GLY A 387 11.32 2.64 8.41
N GLY A 388 10.55 1.56 8.41
CA GLY A 388 9.52 1.28 7.41
C GLY A 388 8.15 1.89 7.74
N SER A 389 7.84 2.13 9.01
CA SER A 389 6.47 2.40 9.47
C SER A 389 6.24 3.82 9.98
N ASP A 390 5.09 4.41 9.63
CA ASP A 390 4.63 5.69 10.21
C ASP A 390 4.33 5.56 11.71
N TYR A 391 3.83 4.39 12.12
CA TYR A 391 3.46 4.12 13.51
C TYR A 391 4.68 4.19 14.45
N GLY A 392 5.90 3.92 13.96
CA GLY A 392 7.12 4.07 14.76
C GLY A 392 7.28 5.47 15.36
N GLY A 393 6.85 6.52 14.65
CA GLY A 393 6.85 7.88 15.15
C GLY A 393 5.80 8.17 16.22
N GLU A 394 4.61 7.60 16.08
CA GLU A 394 3.53 7.69 17.07
C GLU A 394 3.94 6.96 18.36
N TRP A 395 4.42 5.72 18.21
CA TRP A 395 4.95 4.90 19.30
C TRP A 395 6.02 5.64 20.10
N MET A 396 7.01 6.25 19.45
CA MET A 396 8.05 7.00 20.14
C MET A 396 7.50 8.18 20.97
N ARG A 397 6.46 8.86 20.49
CA ARG A 397 5.82 9.96 21.23
C ARG A 397 5.05 9.46 22.44
N GLU A 398 4.26 8.39 22.26
CA GLU A 398 3.53 7.78 23.37
C GLU A 398 4.47 7.33 24.49
N GLN A 399 5.58 6.70 24.14
CA GLN A 399 6.55 6.23 25.12
C GLN A 399 7.30 7.38 25.79
N ALA A 400 7.65 8.45 25.06
CA ALA A 400 8.24 9.65 25.65
C ALA A 400 7.30 10.31 26.66
N GLU A 401 6.01 10.41 26.33
CA GLU A 401 4.98 10.96 27.23
C GLU A 401 4.78 10.08 28.47
N LYS A 402 4.63 8.75 28.29
CA LYS A 402 4.48 7.79 29.39
C LYS A 402 5.64 7.85 30.39
N LEU A 403 6.86 8.08 29.91
CA LEU A 403 8.06 8.17 30.72
C LEU A 403 8.33 9.59 31.26
N GLY A 404 7.56 10.59 30.87
CA GLY A 404 7.77 11.99 31.26
C GLY A 404 9.10 12.58 30.77
N LEU A 405 9.60 12.12 29.63
CA LEU A 405 10.91 12.53 29.09
C LEU A 405 10.81 13.83 28.30
N ASN A 406 11.83 14.68 28.42
CA ASN A 406 11.96 15.90 27.62
C ASN A 406 12.59 15.60 26.25
N VAL A 407 11.78 15.07 25.33
CA VAL A 407 12.17 14.72 23.96
C VAL A 407 11.12 15.19 22.96
N LEU A 408 11.59 15.76 21.86
CA LEU A 408 10.78 16.16 20.72
C LEU A 408 11.00 15.17 19.56
N ILE A 409 9.92 14.50 19.13
CA ILE A 409 9.92 13.58 17.98
C ILE A 409 9.17 14.20 16.80
N ARG A 410 9.88 14.50 15.72
CA ARG A 410 9.34 15.13 14.50
C ARG A 410 9.57 14.24 13.29
N SER A 411 8.52 14.07 12.47
CA SER A 411 8.71 13.48 11.15
C SER A 411 9.51 14.44 10.28
N SER A 412 10.54 13.91 9.61
CA SER A 412 11.37 14.63 8.65
C SER A 412 11.33 14.01 7.25
N THR A 413 10.48 12.99 7.02
CA THR A 413 10.36 12.29 5.73
C THR A 413 10.14 13.26 4.56
N ASP A 414 9.18 14.18 4.67
CA ASP A 414 8.88 15.18 3.64
C ASP A 414 10.01 16.21 3.43
N MET A 415 10.98 16.31 4.36
CA MET A 415 12.07 17.29 4.34
C MET A 415 13.45 16.67 4.07
N GLN A 416 13.54 15.34 4.07
CA GLN A 416 14.78 14.58 3.84
C GLN A 416 14.50 13.41 2.92
N HIS A 417 14.65 13.65 1.64
CA HIS A 417 14.60 12.61 0.62
C HIS A 417 15.98 11.98 0.46
N ASN A 418 16.02 10.72 0.04
CA ASN A 418 17.29 10.03 -0.15
C ASN A 418 17.29 9.10 -1.36
N ILE A 419 18.45 9.07 -2.01
CA ILE A 419 18.82 8.05 -2.99
C ILE A 419 19.94 7.20 -2.40
N ALA A 420 19.97 5.93 -2.76
CA ALA A 420 21.10 5.06 -2.50
C ALA A 420 21.92 4.88 -3.77
N VAL A 421 23.25 4.93 -3.64
CA VAL A 421 24.22 4.63 -4.68
C VAL A 421 24.97 3.38 -4.26
N GLN A 422 24.66 2.24 -4.89
CA GLN A 422 25.06 0.91 -4.44
C GLN A 422 25.79 0.15 -5.56
N GLY A 423 26.73 -0.72 -5.21
CA GLY A 423 27.54 -1.51 -6.13
C GLY A 423 29.05 -1.26 -5.96
N PRO A 424 29.91 -2.13 -6.52
CA PRO A 424 31.36 -2.06 -6.34
C PRO A 424 31.99 -0.72 -6.75
N ASN A 425 31.43 -0.04 -7.76
CA ASN A 425 31.96 1.25 -8.24
C ASN A 425 31.43 2.48 -7.47
N SER A 426 30.55 2.28 -6.48
CA SER A 426 29.90 3.38 -5.76
C SER A 426 30.89 4.31 -5.05
N ARG A 427 31.95 3.77 -4.45
CA ARG A 427 32.99 4.57 -3.76
C ARG A 427 33.75 5.49 -4.72
N ASP A 428 34.19 4.96 -5.86
CA ASP A 428 34.95 5.72 -6.86
C ASP A 428 34.11 6.79 -7.55
N LEU A 429 32.82 6.52 -7.74
CA LEU A 429 31.85 7.52 -8.16
C LEU A 429 31.73 8.64 -7.12
N MET A 430 31.39 8.24 -5.89
CA MET A 430 31.01 9.19 -4.85
C MET A 430 32.17 10.09 -4.42
N LYS A 431 33.41 9.58 -4.36
CA LYS A 431 34.57 10.40 -3.95
C LYS A 431 34.82 11.61 -4.87
N ASN A 432 34.41 11.53 -6.13
CA ASN A 432 34.64 12.59 -7.12
C ASN A 432 33.60 13.72 -7.03
N ILE A 433 32.47 13.49 -6.36
CA ILE A 433 31.37 14.46 -6.27
C ILE A 433 31.05 14.90 -4.85
N ILE A 434 31.61 14.26 -3.83
CA ILE A 434 31.35 14.57 -2.43
C ILE A 434 32.50 15.36 -1.85
N TRP A 435 32.19 16.56 -1.38
CA TRP A 435 33.09 17.39 -0.59
C TRP A 435 32.71 17.33 0.88
N THR A 436 33.68 17.18 1.77
CA THR A 436 33.48 17.29 3.23
C THR A 436 34.29 18.45 3.79
N ALA A 437 33.76 19.09 4.84
CA ALA A 437 34.49 20.15 5.52
C ALA A 437 35.79 19.60 6.13
N PRO A 438 36.87 20.40 6.25
CA PRO A 438 38.17 19.91 6.74
C PRO A 438 38.17 19.25 8.13
N HIS A 439 37.15 19.51 8.96
CA HIS A 439 36.97 18.94 10.29
C HIS A 439 36.07 17.69 10.30
N GLN A 440 35.60 17.25 9.14
CA GLN A 440 34.81 16.03 8.95
C GLN A 440 35.67 14.99 8.22
N PRO A 441 35.43 13.68 8.44
CA PRO A 441 36.09 12.64 7.67
C PRO A 441 35.88 12.83 6.17
N GLN A 442 36.91 12.54 5.37
CA GLN A 442 36.72 12.40 3.92
C GLN A 442 35.86 11.16 3.62
N LEU A 443 35.19 11.14 2.48
CA LEU A 443 34.30 10.03 2.13
C LEU A 443 35.04 8.68 2.09
N GLU A 444 36.29 8.66 1.64
CA GLU A 444 37.11 7.45 1.53
C GLU A 444 37.40 6.82 2.90
N ASP A 445 37.51 7.65 3.93
CA ASP A 445 37.77 7.26 5.32
C ASP A 445 36.47 6.90 6.08
N LEU A 446 35.31 7.12 5.46
CA LEU A 446 34.03 6.83 6.08
C LEU A 446 33.84 5.31 6.26
N ALA A 447 33.94 4.84 7.50
CA ALA A 447 33.78 3.42 7.83
C ALA A 447 32.32 2.95 7.63
N TRP A 448 32.13 1.64 7.50
CA TRP A 448 30.79 1.03 7.40
C TRP A 448 29.94 1.38 8.62
N PHE A 449 28.65 1.69 8.42
CA PHE A 449 27.75 2.19 9.47
C PHE A 449 28.26 3.50 10.14
N ARG A 450 28.76 4.42 9.31
CA ARG A 450 29.03 5.82 9.66
C ARG A 450 28.34 6.75 8.68
N PHE A 451 28.16 8.00 9.09
CA PHE A 451 27.69 9.06 8.22
C PHE A 451 28.50 10.34 8.44
N THR A 452 28.46 11.24 7.47
CA THR A 452 29.06 12.57 7.58
C THR A 452 28.18 13.60 6.87
N PRO A 453 27.99 14.81 7.44
CA PRO A 453 27.55 15.96 6.67
C PRO A 453 28.55 16.24 5.55
N ALA A 454 28.04 16.57 4.37
CA ALA A 454 28.84 16.80 3.18
C ALA A 454 28.15 17.79 2.23
N ARG A 455 28.80 18.07 1.10
CA ARG A 455 28.23 18.84 -0.01
C ARG A 455 28.51 18.15 -1.34
N ILE A 456 27.64 18.37 -2.32
CA ILE A 456 27.92 18.02 -3.72
C ILE A 456 28.91 19.03 -4.29
N GLY A 457 29.99 18.57 -4.92
CA GLY A 457 30.98 19.40 -5.60
C GLY A 457 32.00 20.01 -4.65
N ASP A 458 31.69 21.17 -4.06
CA ASP A 458 32.62 21.96 -3.25
C ASP A 458 31.97 22.56 -1.99
N GLU A 459 32.68 23.45 -1.29
CA GLU A 459 32.23 24.08 -0.05
C GLU A 459 30.96 24.94 -0.18
N HIS A 460 30.62 25.36 -1.40
CA HIS A 460 29.43 26.15 -1.73
C HIS A 460 28.32 25.32 -2.37
N GLY A 461 28.57 24.06 -2.70
CA GLY A 461 27.60 23.19 -3.34
C GLY A 461 26.48 22.68 -2.42
N VAL A 462 25.62 21.81 -2.95
CA VAL A 462 24.38 21.38 -2.29
C VAL A 462 24.66 20.69 -0.95
N PRO A 463 24.05 21.13 0.17
CA PRO A 463 24.19 20.46 1.46
C PRO A 463 23.47 19.10 1.48
N ILE A 464 24.19 18.08 1.94
CA ILE A 464 23.72 16.69 2.03
C ILE A 464 24.21 16.03 3.31
N VAL A 465 23.63 14.88 3.64
CA VAL A 465 24.22 13.91 4.58
C VAL A 465 24.49 12.63 3.81
N VAL A 466 25.69 12.08 3.94
CA VAL A 466 26.07 10.82 3.30
C VAL A 466 26.31 9.76 4.37
N SER A 467 25.66 8.61 4.26
CA SER A 467 25.94 7.44 5.10
C SER A 467 26.51 6.30 4.28
N ARG A 468 27.43 5.52 4.87
CA ARG A 468 27.89 4.26 4.31
C ARG A 468 27.01 3.11 4.81
N THR A 469 25.80 3.08 4.28
CA THR A 469 24.72 2.12 4.54
C THR A 469 24.08 1.68 3.22
N GLY A 470 23.27 0.63 3.26
CA GLY A 470 22.60 0.11 2.07
C GLY A 470 21.77 -1.13 2.35
N TYR A 471 20.83 -1.41 1.44
CA TYR A 471 19.87 -2.52 1.53
C TYR A 471 20.01 -3.53 0.37
N THR A 472 21.20 -3.63 -0.23
CA THR A 472 21.47 -4.46 -1.42
C THR A 472 22.47 -5.59 -1.18
N GLY A 473 23.13 -5.61 -0.02
CA GLY A 473 24.27 -6.49 0.24
C GLY A 473 25.54 -6.11 -0.52
N GLU A 474 25.60 -4.93 -1.13
CA GLU A 474 26.77 -4.39 -1.82
C GLU A 474 27.44 -3.26 -1.04
N LEU A 475 28.65 -2.88 -1.46
CA LEU A 475 29.23 -1.59 -1.06
C LEU A 475 28.31 -0.47 -1.55
N GLY A 476 28.07 0.54 -0.72
CA GLY A 476 27.31 1.70 -1.17
C GLY A 476 27.12 2.76 -0.11
N TYR A 477 26.44 3.81 -0.56
CA TYR A 477 26.17 5.01 0.20
C TYR A 477 24.70 5.43 0.04
N GLU A 478 24.16 6.12 1.03
CA GLU A 478 22.89 6.83 0.92
C GLU A 478 23.13 8.33 1.03
N ILE A 479 22.49 9.10 0.16
CA ILE A 479 22.60 10.56 0.09
C ILE A 479 21.26 11.15 0.49
N PHE A 480 21.22 11.85 1.62
CA PHE A 480 20.04 12.55 2.11
C PHE A 480 20.13 14.03 1.76
N CYS A 481 19.06 14.59 1.18
CA CYS A 481 18.98 16.01 0.85
C CYS A 481 17.55 16.54 1.01
N HIS A 482 17.44 17.87 1.09
CA HIS A 482 16.13 18.53 1.04
C HIS A 482 15.49 18.35 -0.36
N PRO A 483 14.16 18.15 -0.47
CA PRO A 483 13.47 17.93 -1.77
C PRO A 483 13.83 18.92 -2.87
N LYS A 484 13.97 20.21 -2.53
CA LYS A 484 14.39 21.28 -3.45
C LYS A 484 15.72 21.03 -4.19
N HIS A 485 16.57 20.15 -3.66
CA HIS A 485 17.88 19.82 -4.22
C HIS A 485 17.94 18.42 -4.86
N CYS A 486 16.86 17.64 -4.82
CA CYS A 486 16.86 16.26 -5.32
C CYS A 486 17.32 16.15 -6.77
N THR A 487 16.81 17.00 -7.68
CA THR A 487 17.22 17.00 -9.08
C THR A 487 18.72 17.27 -9.24
N GLU A 488 19.26 18.25 -8.52
CA GLU A 488 20.69 18.60 -8.59
C GLU A 488 21.59 17.47 -8.04
N VAL A 489 21.17 16.83 -6.94
CA VAL A 489 21.87 15.67 -6.37
C VAL A 489 21.83 14.48 -7.34
N PHE A 490 20.67 14.19 -7.92
CA PHE A 490 20.53 13.11 -8.90
C PHE A 490 21.39 13.36 -10.13
N ASP A 491 21.33 14.56 -10.71
CA ASP A 491 22.08 14.91 -11.91
C ASP A 491 23.60 14.81 -11.67
N ALA A 492 24.09 15.18 -10.48
CA ALA A 492 25.50 15.03 -10.11
C ALA A 492 25.92 13.54 -10.04
N VAL A 493 25.14 12.72 -9.34
CA VAL A 493 25.37 11.26 -9.25
C VAL A 493 25.30 10.61 -10.62
N TRP A 494 24.27 10.95 -11.40
CA TRP A 494 24.01 10.37 -12.70
C TRP A 494 25.12 10.70 -13.71
N LYS A 495 25.54 11.97 -13.76
CA LYS A 495 26.60 12.46 -14.65
C LYS A 495 27.95 11.80 -14.34
N GLU A 496 28.36 11.76 -13.08
CA GLU A 496 29.62 11.10 -12.71
C GLU A 496 29.52 9.59 -12.92
N GLY A 497 28.38 9.00 -12.56
CA GLY A 497 28.12 7.58 -12.67
C GLY A 497 28.15 7.03 -14.10
N GLN A 498 27.98 7.86 -15.13
CA GLN A 498 28.14 7.43 -16.52
C GLN A 498 29.53 6.81 -16.79
N LYS A 499 30.58 7.27 -16.09
CA LYS A 499 31.94 6.70 -16.22
C LYS A 499 32.05 5.28 -15.67
N TYR A 500 31.11 4.89 -14.82
CA TYR A 500 31.11 3.65 -14.04
C TYR A 500 29.97 2.68 -14.42
N GLY A 501 29.23 2.99 -15.49
CA GLY A 501 28.11 2.17 -15.95
C GLY A 501 26.82 2.33 -15.14
N ILE A 502 26.63 3.46 -14.45
CA ILE A 502 25.47 3.61 -13.54
C ILE A 502 24.13 3.32 -14.23
N LYS A 503 23.27 2.55 -13.55
CA LYS A 503 21.88 2.33 -13.95
C LYS A 503 20.90 2.73 -12.85
N PRO A 504 19.67 3.16 -13.18
CA PRO A 504 18.65 3.31 -12.17
C PRO A 504 18.13 1.91 -11.80
N MET A 505 17.77 1.69 -10.54
CA MET A 505 17.25 0.40 -10.05
C MET A 505 15.90 0.59 -9.36
N GLY A 506 14.94 -0.25 -9.75
CA GLY A 506 13.58 -0.27 -9.22
C GLY A 506 13.39 -1.27 -8.07
N LEU A 507 12.17 -1.32 -7.55
CA LEU A 507 11.81 -2.18 -6.41
C LEU A 507 11.91 -3.68 -6.74
N GLU A 508 11.60 -4.12 -7.96
CA GLU A 508 11.73 -5.54 -8.36
C GLU A 508 13.18 -6.04 -8.23
N ALA A 509 14.14 -5.27 -8.74
CA ALA A 509 15.55 -5.62 -8.64
C ALA A 509 16.10 -5.47 -7.22
N LEU A 510 15.58 -4.50 -6.44
CA LEU A 510 15.91 -4.36 -5.02
C LEU A 510 15.47 -5.59 -4.22
N ASP A 511 14.27 -6.11 -4.47
CA ASP A 511 13.75 -7.30 -3.80
C ASP A 511 14.60 -8.54 -4.12
N MET A 512 15.10 -8.65 -5.35
CA MET A 512 16.07 -9.69 -5.71
C MET A 512 17.37 -9.59 -4.89
N VAL A 513 18.04 -8.44 -4.90
CA VAL A 513 19.35 -8.33 -4.24
C VAL A 513 19.27 -8.44 -2.71
N ARG A 514 18.15 -7.99 -2.10
CA ARG A 514 17.94 -8.04 -0.65
C ARG A 514 17.66 -9.47 -0.18
N ILE A 515 16.89 -10.26 -0.94
CA ILE A 515 16.62 -11.67 -0.62
C ILE A 515 17.93 -12.47 -0.64
N GLU A 516 18.75 -12.30 -1.68
CA GLU A 516 20.06 -12.96 -1.76
C GLU A 516 20.99 -12.63 -0.59
N ALA A 517 20.92 -11.39 -0.10
CA ALA A 517 21.73 -10.90 1.02
C ALA A 517 21.17 -11.27 2.40
N GLY A 518 20.00 -11.91 2.47
CA GLY A 518 19.30 -12.22 3.73
C GLY A 518 18.89 -10.95 4.48
N LEU A 519 18.37 -9.95 3.76
CA LEU A 519 17.82 -8.73 4.36
C LEU A 519 16.30 -8.86 4.45
N ILE A 520 15.77 -8.70 5.66
CA ILE A 520 14.36 -8.92 5.97
C ILE A 520 13.48 -7.74 5.61
N PHE A 521 12.23 -8.03 5.28
CA PHE A 521 11.23 -7.05 4.91
C PHE A 521 9.95 -7.23 5.73
N ALA A 522 9.37 -6.11 6.19
CA ALA A 522 8.14 -6.09 6.98
C ALA A 522 6.98 -6.75 6.20
N ASP A 523 6.06 -7.39 6.91
CA ASP A 523 4.90 -8.12 6.40
C ASP A 523 5.22 -9.38 5.57
N TYR A 524 6.50 -9.62 5.24
CA TYR A 524 6.97 -10.85 4.62
C TYR A 524 7.76 -11.71 5.60
N ASP A 525 8.87 -11.17 6.09
CA ASP A 525 9.81 -11.91 6.93
C ASP A 525 9.56 -11.69 8.43
N PHE A 526 8.86 -10.61 8.78
CA PHE A 526 8.42 -10.33 10.16
C PHE A 526 7.09 -9.58 10.20
N SER A 527 6.45 -9.65 11.37
CA SER A 527 5.22 -8.94 11.73
C SER A 527 5.19 -8.73 13.25
N ASP A 528 4.09 -8.20 13.77
CA ASP A 528 3.87 -8.09 15.22
C ASP A 528 3.86 -9.44 15.95
N GLN A 529 3.71 -10.57 15.27
CA GLN A 529 3.82 -11.90 15.88
C GLN A 529 5.25 -12.46 15.89
N THR A 530 6.15 -11.83 15.14
CA THR A 530 7.51 -12.33 14.90
C THR A 530 8.49 -11.56 15.76
N ASP A 531 9.34 -12.26 16.51
CA ASP A 531 10.42 -11.61 17.26
C ASP A 531 11.73 -11.51 16.43
N PRO A 532 12.68 -10.64 16.83
CA PRO A 532 13.94 -10.46 16.10
C PRO A 532 14.79 -11.73 15.93
N PHE A 533 14.65 -12.74 16.79
CA PHE A 533 15.38 -14.01 16.65
C PHE A 533 14.77 -14.85 15.53
N GLU A 534 13.44 -14.96 15.52
CA GLU A 534 12.69 -15.66 14.48
C GLU A 534 12.81 -14.96 13.12
N ALA A 535 12.92 -13.63 13.11
CA ALA A 535 13.17 -12.81 11.91
C ALA A 535 14.64 -12.84 11.44
N GLY A 536 15.53 -13.63 12.03
CA GLY A 536 16.93 -13.73 11.56
C GLY A 536 17.82 -12.52 11.88
N ILE A 537 17.32 -11.51 12.60
CA ILE A 537 18.07 -10.32 13.02
C ILE A 537 18.40 -10.29 14.51
N GLY A 538 18.48 -11.46 15.16
CA GLY A 538 18.75 -11.59 16.59
C GLY A 538 20.06 -10.94 17.08
N PHE A 539 20.98 -10.63 16.16
CA PHE A 539 22.19 -9.85 16.45
C PHE A 539 21.89 -8.39 16.88
N THR A 540 20.67 -7.91 16.65
CA THR A 540 20.18 -6.59 17.10
C THR A 540 19.74 -6.58 18.57
N VAL A 541 19.63 -7.75 19.22
CA VAL A 541 19.16 -7.90 20.61
C VAL A 541 20.31 -8.35 21.54
N PRO A 542 21.24 -7.45 21.91
CA PRO A 542 22.41 -7.79 22.69
C PRO A 542 22.12 -7.91 24.20
N LEU A 543 21.27 -8.86 24.61
CA LEU A 543 20.81 -9.06 25.99
C LEU A 543 21.95 -9.16 27.03
N LYS A 544 23.13 -9.62 26.62
CA LYS A 544 24.31 -9.75 27.50
C LYS A 544 25.02 -8.41 27.75
N SER A 545 25.05 -7.51 26.77
CA SER A 545 25.80 -6.24 26.85
C SER A 545 24.90 -5.01 26.98
N LYS A 546 23.58 -5.17 26.85
CA LYS A 546 22.58 -4.17 27.22
C LYS A 546 21.85 -4.64 28.48
N LEU A 547 22.32 -4.14 29.62
CA LEU A 547 21.76 -4.47 30.93
C LEU A 547 20.56 -3.59 31.29
N ASP A 548 20.52 -2.38 30.74
CA ASP A 548 19.36 -1.49 30.88
C ASP A 548 18.10 -2.16 30.32
N ASP A 549 16.96 -1.79 30.92
CA ASP A 549 15.67 -2.24 30.44
C ASP A 549 15.30 -1.59 29.09
N PHE A 550 14.50 -2.29 28.31
CA PHE A 550 13.96 -1.83 27.03
C PHE A 550 12.66 -2.57 26.70
N ILE A 551 11.83 -1.98 25.85
CA ILE A 551 10.52 -2.52 25.52
C ILE A 551 10.66 -3.94 24.92
N GLY A 552 9.97 -4.90 25.54
CA GLY A 552 9.97 -6.30 25.11
C GLY A 552 11.14 -7.14 25.65
N ARG A 553 12.06 -6.58 26.45
CA ARG A 553 13.25 -7.29 26.95
C ARG A 553 12.93 -8.62 27.61
N ASP A 554 12.01 -8.65 28.58
CA ASP A 554 11.66 -9.88 29.30
C ASP A 554 11.00 -10.92 28.41
N ALA A 555 10.16 -10.49 27.47
CA ALA A 555 9.58 -11.39 26.47
C ALA A 555 10.67 -11.97 25.55
N LEU A 556 11.64 -11.17 25.14
CA LEU A 556 12.76 -11.58 24.30
C LEU A 556 13.74 -12.51 25.02
N ILE A 557 13.92 -12.36 26.34
CA ILE A 557 14.67 -13.34 27.14
C ILE A 557 13.98 -14.71 27.06
N ARG A 558 12.67 -14.77 27.34
CA ARG A 558 11.90 -16.02 27.28
C ARG A 558 11.89 -16.65 25.89
N ARG A 559 11.66 -15.85 24.85
CA ARG A 559 11.66 -16.28 23.45
C ARG A 559 13.02 -16.82 23.01
N LYS A 560 14.12 -16.22 23.48
CA LYS A 560 15.47 -16.73 23.21
C LYS A 560 15.76 -18.07 23.89
N GLU A 561 15.21 -18.30 25.09
CA GLU A 561 15.36 -19.56 25.83
C GLU A 561 14.48 -20.68 25.25
N THR A 562 13.39 -20.32 24.58
CA THR A 562 12.40 -21.25 23.99
C THR A 562 12.09 -20.88 22.53
N PRO A 563 13.07 -20.91 21.62
CA PRO A 563 12.85 -20.51 20.24
C PRO A 563 11.93 -21.52 19.55
N SER A 564 10.90 -21.05 18.87
CA SER A 564 9.93 -21.92 18.20
C SER A 564 10.27 -22.09 16.72
N LYS A 565 10.63 -20.99 16.06
CA LYS A 565 10.99 -20.95 14.65
C LYS A 565 12.32 -20.24 14.42
N LYS A 566 12.85 -20.37 13.21
CA LYS A 566 14.07 -19.69 12.76
C LYS A 566 13.97 -19.38 11.28
N LEU A 567 14.44 -18.20 10.89
CA LEU A 567 14.63 -17.84 9.49
C LEU A 567 15.88 -18.53 8.91
N VAL A 568 15.72 -19.22 7.78
CA VAL A 568 16.78 -19.94 7.07
C VAL A 568 16.74 -19.62 5.57
N GLY A 569 17.83 -19.91 4.87
CA GLY A 569 17.88 -19.88 3.41
C GLY A 569 17.56 -21.25 2.84
N LEU A 570 16.84 -21.30 1.72
CA LEU A 570 16.52 -22.51 0.98
C LEU A 570 17.04 -22.44 -0.46
N ASP A 571 17.63 -23.54 -0.92
CA ASP A 571 17.83 -23.83 -2.34
C ASP A 571 16.69 -24.74 -2.80
N ILE A 572 16.01 -24.37 -3.89
CA ILE A 572 14.84 -25.08 -4.38
C ILE A 572 15.19 -25.77 -5.69
N ASP A 573 15.11 -27.11 -5.69
CA ASP A 573 15.37 -27.95 -6.86
C ASP A 573 14.11 -28.10 -7.72
N ALA A 574 13.64 -26.96 -8.23
CA ALA A 574 12.52 -26.90 -9.14
C ALA A 574 12.68 -25.70 -10.09
N ALA A 575 12.14 -25.83 -11.30
CA ALA A 575 12.01 -24.71 -12.24
C ALA A 575 10.84 -23.78 -11.89
N VAL A 576 9.86 -24.29 -11.13
CA VAL A 576 8.66 -23.56 -10.72
C VAL A 576 8.99 -22.59 -9.58
N CYS A 577 8.48 -21.37 -9.65
CA CYS A 577 8.61 -20.40 -8.57
C CYS A 577 7.81 -20.83 -7.33
N VAL A 578 8.32 -20.47 -6.16
CA VAL A 578 7.57 -20.55 -4.91
C VAL A 578 7.14 -19.15 -4.51
N ASP A 579 6.16 -19.03 -3.64
CA ASP A 579 5.56 -17.75 -3.27
C ASP A 579 5.52 -17.60 -1.75
N HIS A 580 5.36 -16.36 -1.28
CA HIS A 580 5.14 -16.07 0.14
C HIS A 580 3.94 -16.90 0.66
N GLY A 581 4.10 -17.54 1.81
CA GLY A 581 3.07 -18.37 2.43
C GLY A 581 3.00 -19.81 1.92
N ASP A 582 3.78 -20.20 0.89
CA ASP A 582 3.85 -21.61 0.49
C ASP A 582 4.32 -22.48 1.68
N PRO A 583 3.55 -23.52 2.07
CA PRO A 583 3.86 -24.36 3.23
C PRO A 583 5.06 -25.27 2.97
N ILE A 584 5.89 -25.49 4.00
CA ILE A 584 7.07 -26.36 3.95
C ILE A 584 6.81 -27.64 4.73
N PHE A 585 7.18 -28.79 4.16
CA PHE A 585 6.88 -30.11 4.70
C PHE A 585 8.12 -30.97 4.94
N ILE A 586 8.02 -31.83 5.95
CA ILE A 586 8.80 -33.06 6.08
C ILE A 586 7.80 -34.22 6.13
N GLY A 587 7.77 -35.02 5.06
CA GLY A 587 6.73 -36.03 4.88
C GLY A 587 5.35 -35.39 4.81
N ARG A 588 4.50 -35.66 5.80
CA ARG A 588 3.13 -35.09 5.88
C ARG A 588 3.01 -33.89 6.81
N ALA A 589 3.98 -33.67 7.69
CA ALA A 589 3.91 -32.59 8.66
C ALA A 589 4.37 -31.28 8.00
N GLN A 590 3.58 -30.22 8.16
CA GLN A 590 4.03 -28.87 7.83
C GLN A 590 4.96 -28.38 8.95
N VAL A 591 6.18 -28.00 8.58
CA VAL A 591 7.24 -27.58 9.51
C VAL A 591 7.64 -26.12 9.34
N GLY A 592 7.05 -25.40 8.38
CA GLY A 592 7.35 -24.00 8.14
C GLY A 592 6.58 -23.40 6.98
N GLU A 593 7.03 -22.23 6.56
CA GLU A 593 6.50 -21.47 5.43
C GLU A 593 7.60 -20.67 4.73
N ILE A 594 7.41 -20.41 3.44
CA ILE A 594 8.23 -19.47 2.67
C ILE A 594 7.85 -18.05 3.05
N THR A 595 8.84 -17.19 3.33
CA THR A 595 8.62 -15.77 3.65
C THR A 595 8.91 -14.88 2.45
N SER A 596 10.05 -15.05 1.80
CA SER A 596 10.46 -14.29 0.62
C SER A 596 11.13 -15.23 -0.38
N SER A 597 10.98 -15.03 -1.69
CA SER A 597 11.63 -15.89 -2.68
C SER A 597 11.90 -15.20 -4.00
N MET A 598 12.86 -15.73 -4.76
CA MET A 598 13.23 -15.21 -6.08
C MET A 598 13.99 -16.25 -6.92
N ARG A 599 14.06 -16.00 -8.23
CA ARG A 599 15.00 -16.69 -9.14
C ARG A 599 16.29 -15.90 -9.21
N SER A 600 17.37 -16.42 -8.63
CA SER A 600 18.66 -15.74 -8.60
C SER A 600 19.36 -15.80 -9.97
N PRO A 601 19.69 -14.65 -10.60
CA PRO A 601 20.41 -14.64 -11.87
C PRO A 601 21.85 -15.17 -11.76
N ILE A 602 22.58 -14.80 -10.70
CA ILE A 602 23.97 -15.24 -10.50
C ILE A 602 24.02 -16.72 -10.12
N LEU A 603 23.17 -17.17 -9.19
CA LEU A 603 23.19 -18.55 -8.72
C LEU A 603 22.49 -19.50 -9.70
N LYS A 604 21.67 -18.97 -10.62
CA LYS A 604 20.83 -19.71 -11.57
C LYS A 604 19.91 -20.72 -10.87
N LYS A 605 19.40 -20.35 -9.70
CA LYS A 605 18.58 -21.20 -8.81
C LYS A 605 17.35 -20.45 -8.33
N ASN A 606 16.29 -21.20 -8.00
CA ASN A 606 15.21 -20.69 -7.17
C ASN A 606 15.67 -20.74 -5.71
N ILE A 607 15.61 -19.60 -5.05
CA ILE A 607 16.02 -19.46 -3.66
C ILE A 607 14.89 -18.83 -2.85
N ALA A 608 14.87 -19.10 -1.55
CA ALA A 608 13.92 -18.50 -0.64
C ALA A 608 14.50 -18.27 0.74
N LEU A 609 13.96 -17.26 1.44
CA LEU A 609 13.97 -17.18 2.88
C LEU A 609 12.74 -17.91 3.41
N ALA A 610 12.91 -18.64 4.50
CA ALA A 610 11.87 -19.48 5.06
C ALA A 610 11.93 -19.49 6.58
N ARG A 611 10.76 -19.47 7.21
CA ARG A 611 10.63 -19.58 8.65
C ARG A 611 10.21 -21.00 9.01
N ILE A 612 11.10 -21.74 9.67
CA ILE A 612 10.97 -23.19 9.91
C ILE A 612 11.09 -23.48 11.41
N ASP A 613 10.38 -24.50 11.87
CA ASP A 613 10.53 -25.09 13.20
C ASP A 613 12.00 -25.37 13.53
N VAL A 614 12.45 -24.94 14.70
CA VAL A 614 13.87 -25.00 15.12
C VAL A 614 14.49 -26.40 15.04
N THR A 615 13.69 -27.46 15.17
CA THR A 615 14.14 -28.86 15.14
C THR A 615 14.62 -29.31 13.76
N HIS A 616 14.33 -28.54 12.71
CA HIS A 616 14.63 -28.87 11.32
C HIS A 616 15.54 -27.85 10.63
N THR A 617 16.32 -27.05 11.38
CA THR A 617 17.05 -25.89 10.84
C THR A 617 18.51 -26.15 10.46
N ASP A 618 18.96 -27.41 10.54
CA ASP A 618 20.34 -27.77 10.23
C ASP A 618 20.63 -27.65 8.74
N LEU A 619 21.82 -27.14 8.41
CA LEU A 619 22.27 -27.01 7.03
C LEU A 619 22.27 -28.37 6.34
N GLY A 620 21.68 -28.40 5.15
CA GLY A 620 21.58 -29.59 4.33
C GLY A 620 20.37 -30.48 4.60
N THR A 621 19.51 -30.12 5.56
CA THR A 621 18.20 -30.78 5.75
C THR A 621 17.37 -30.68 4.47
N GLU A 622 16.84 -31.82 4.03
CA GLU A 622 15.95 -31.92 2.86
C GLU A 622 14.50 -31.70 3.27
N LEU A 623 13.76 -30.97 2.45
CA LEU A 623 12.41 -30.48 2.70
C LEU A 623 11.60 -30.52 1.41
N GLU A 624 10.28 -30.43 1.52
CA GLU A 624 9.38 -30.29 0.37
C GLU A 624 8.52 -29.04 0.48
N ILE A 625 8.49 -28.21 -0.56
CA ILE A 625 7.62 -27.02 -0.62
C ILE A 625 6.29 -27.43 -1.26
N GLY A 626 5.21 -27.22 -0.53
CA GLY A 626 3.85 -27.39 -1.01
C GLY A 626 3.39 -26.15 -1.75
N LYS A 627 2.89 -26.29 -2.97
CA LYS A 627 2.22 -25.20 -3.67
C LYS A 627 0.78 -25.03 -3.18
N LEU A 628 0.36 -23.79 -3.00
CA LEU A 628 -1.05 -23.42 -2.77
C LEU A 628 -1.92 -23.50 -4.05
N ASP A 629 -1.40 -24.05 -5.15
CA ASP A 629 -2.04 -24.12 -6.48
C ASP A 629 -3.13 -25.20 -6.63
N GLY A 630 -3.56 -25.82 -5.52
CA GLY A 630 -4.56 -26.89 -5.50
C GLY A 630 -4.09 -28.25 -6.07
N HIS A 631 -2.98 -28.29 -6.81
CA HIS A 631 -2.38 -29.53 -7.31
C HIS A 631 -1.55 -30.27 -6.27
N GLN A 632 -1.37 -29.68 -5.08
CA GLN A 632 -0.59 -30.22 -3.97
C GLN A 632 0.83 -30.66 -4.38
N LYS A 633 1.45 -29.97 -5.35
CA LYS A 633 2.82 -30.26 -5.76
C LYS A 633 3.76 -30.19 -4.57
N ARG A 634 4.77 -31.06 -4.58
CA ARG A 634 5.86 -31.08 -3.61
C ARG A 634 7.16 -30.84 -4.37
N LEU A 635 7.77 -29.69 -4.12
CA LEU A 635 9.02 -29.27 -4.75
C LEU A 635 10.18 -29.53 -3.78
N SER A 636 11.18 -30.30 -4.22
CA SER A 636 12.34 -30.60 -3.38
C SER A 636 13.12 -29.33 -3.06
N ALA A 637 13.52 -29.18 -1.80
CA ALA A 637 14.31 -28.05 -1.31
C ALA A 637 15.32 -28.50 -0.26
N LYS A 638 16.34 -27.68 -0.06
CA LYS A 638 17.42 -27.95 0.90
C LYS A 638 17.78 -26.70 1.69
N ILE A 639 17.99 -26.85 2.99
CA ILE A 639 18.46 -25.75 3.84
C ILE A 639 19.91 -25.40 3.51
N VAL A 640 20.16 -24.12 3.27
CA VAL A 640 21.46 -23.51 2.99
C VAL A 640 21.71 -22.33 3.94
N PRO A 641 22.91 -21.71 3.95
CA PRO A 641 23.15 -20.52 4.75
C PRO A 641 22.10 -19.44 4.48
N PHE A 642 21.74 -18.69 5.53
CA PHE A 642 20.65 -17.69 5.50
C PHE A 642 20.77 -16.67 4.36
N ALA A 643 21.98 -16.14 4.13
CA ALA A 643 22.27 -15.35 2.95
C ALA A 643 22.86 -16.26 1.87
N HIS A 644 22.22 -16.31 0.70
CA HIS A 644 22.65 -17.12 -0.45
C HIS A 644 23.85 -16.51 -1.19
N TYR A 645 24.02 -15.19 -1.10
CA TYR A 645 25.11 -14.45 -1.73
C TYR A 645 25.91 -13.66 -0.68
N ASP A 646 27.24 -13.78 -0.73
CA ASP A 646 28.17 -13.17 0.23
C ASP A 646 27.75 -13.34 1.71
N PRO A 647 27.64 -14.58 2.22
CA PRO A 647 27.18 -14.84 3.59
C PRO A 647 28.07 -14.25 4.69
N LYS A 648 29.32 -13.91 4.35
CA LYS A 648 30.27 -13.26 5.26
C LYS A 648 30.18 -11.73 5.25
N LYS A 649 29.37 -11.16 4.35
CA LYS A 649 29.19 -9.71 4.16
C LYS A 649 30.53 -9.01 3.90
N GLU A 650 31.37 -9.62 3.06
CA GLU A 650 32.67 -9.07 2.66
C GLU A 650 32.51 -7.86 1.72
N ARG A 651 31.56 -7.89 0.79
CA ARG A 651 31.29 -6.83 -0.19
C ARG A 651 30.81 -5.52 0.44
N PRO A 652 29.79 -5.49 1.32
CA PRO A 652 29.35 -4.23 1.95
C PRO A 652 30.40 -3.65 2.91
N ARG A 653 31.36 -4.45 3.37
CA ARG A 653 32.48 -4.02 4.24
C ARG A 653 33.71 -3.51 3.48
N SER A 654 33.82 -3.85 2.18
CA SER A 654 34.97 -3.55 1.33
C SER A 654 35.25 -2.08 1.13
#